data_AF-A0A7J9NMN3-F1
#
_entry.id   AF-A0A7J9NMN3-F1
#
_cell.length_a   1.000
_cell.length_b   1.000
_cell.length_c   1.000
_cell.angle_alpha   90.00
_cell.angle_beta   90.00
_cell.angle_gamma   90.00
#
_symmetry.space_group_name_H-M   'P 1'
#
loop_
_entity.id
_entity.type
_entity.pdbx_description
1 polymer ?
#
loop_
_entity_poly.entity_id
_entity_poly.type
_entity_poly.pdbx_seq_one_letter_code
_entity_poly.pdbx_strand_id
1 'polypeptide(L)'
;MNFFKKILVILLLVASISVNFSESMDDGTYIYHNFTKADAEKIGVDENTTDYEKNETIQTISDSDDDIYVMGCFLPTKEELMSMSEQITVVEGVSETANLSNNTYLDLSKDPYFPLVGDQGKIGSCASWAIVYYANSYLQAKIHNYDLKGSDSLKCFNPMWAYNKINDGKNEGSGLIGNLNLISRLGSATYETMPPTNNYTIWGDYEAWLEAPQYRITGYEISSTNNTDVMKSWLNEGSVIIIAMRGEDIFTFDNNSILSDFDQSHDEADHAQAVIGYDDSISEDNETGAFKVMNSWGANWSPNGDGSYYITYKAMANLDYTTCYRITGAVYNTSDSHPELVGVVKFDSENKGTKDQNMTFGIGNESNISGFVDLYEGMDENGGNGSMPDFIAVDLTDWKSEFENSLNNTGKGYYFANFSNGTKTSIISEFGIIKYISYPNGEEINTLNSYACNNSTLFKFYSKTAPEIINSSVTVTDNEVVVSIHADDVDDDLWGVKVYFDGLNEYYSLTRADQTFNTSFNKSMFTYGEHYAIFEAFDGSGNTNKSEKVYFEILAPATTSRSTTNHYSSDLSDGIDSGTIKRAISNSNVIYGSDIDEEFALNLRENVQNGNNYELSKDTIIVGGPESDGFADRYNNEFEIQITNEYPGENRGVIQVQTIEVRDGNIIKPYQVIYIAGSDRFGTLAALEYFKTLDELPKGPITVEWNDNGVIVVE
;
A
#
# COMPACT_ATOMS: atom_id res chain seq x y z
N MET A 1 1.84 25.51 -37.06
CA MET A 1 3.25 25.21 -36.72
C MET A 1 4.17 26.35 -37.19
N ASN A 2 4.24 27.46 -36.44
CA ASN A 2 5.27 28.54 -36.49
C ASN A 2 4.85 29.85 -35.78
N PHE A 3 3.61 29.96 -35.27
CA PHE A 3 3.17 31.12 -34.49
C PHE A 3 3.30 30.90 -32.96
N PHE A 4 3.15 29.66 -32.49
CA PHE A 4 3.28 29.30 -31.05
C PHE A 4 4.72 29.23 -30.52
N LYS A 5 5.73 29.02 -31.37
CA LYS A 5 7.15 29.06 -30.96
C LYS A 5 7.65 30.48 -30.62
N LYS A 6 6.94 31.54 -31.01
CA LYS A 6 7.37 32.93 -30.72
C LYS A 6 6.81 33.49 -29.41
N ILE A 7 5.70 32.97 -28.90
CA ILE A 7 5.11 33.45 -27.64
C ILE A 7 5.74 32.72 -26.44
N LEU A 8 6.07 31.43 -26.58
CA LEU A 8 6.79 30.68 -25.55
C LEU A 8 8.26 31.16 -25.41
N VAL A 9 8.92 31.50 -26.53
CA VAL A 9 10.29 32.04 -26.50
C VAL A 9 10.35 33.48 -25.98
N ILE A 10 9.26 34.26 -26.04
CA ILE A 10 9.24 35.62 -25.44
C ILE A 10 8.93 35.57 -23.93
N LEU A 11 8.17 34.60 -23.42
CA LEU A 11 8.08 34.38 -21.97
C LEU A 11 9.36 33.73 -21.39
N LEU A 12 10.00 32.81 -22.12
CA LEU A 12 11.30 32.25 -21.71
C LEU A 12 12.47 33.23 -21.87
N LEU A 13 12.43 34.21 -22.80
CA LEU A 13 13.46 35.27 -22.88
C LEU A 13 13.30 36.37 -21.83
N VAL A 14 12.12 36.52 -21.21
CA VAL A 14 11.95 37.46 -20.08
C VAL A 14 12.33 36.78 -18.75
N ALA A 15 12.31 35.44 -18.68
CA ALA A 15 12.86 34.66 -17.57
C ALA A 15 14.38 34.44 -17.64
N SER A 16 15.01 34.60 -18.81
CA SER A 16 16.47 34.39 -18.99
C SER A 16 17.32 35.68 -18.97
N ILE A 17 16.76 36.82 -18.52
CA ILE A 17 17.52 38.06 -18.22
C ILE A 17 17.02 38.71 -16.90
N SER A 18 16.57 37.92 -15.92
CA SER A 18 16.14 38.45 -14.62
C SER A 18 16.54 37.61 -13.42
N VAL A 19 17.64 36.85 -13.52
CA VAL A 19 18.20 36.11 -12.37
C VAL A 19 19.57 36.70 -12.08
N ASN A 20 19.66 37.46 -10.99
CA ASN A 20 20.91 37.71 -10.25
C ASN A 20 20.68 38.47 -8.93
N PHE A 21 19.48 38.97 -8.64
CA PHE A 21 19.17 39.61 -7.35
C PHE A 21 17.72 39.30 -6.95
N SER A 22 17.53 38.63 -5.81
CA SER A 22 16.31 38.77 -5.02
C SER A 22 16.51 39.95 -4.08
N GLU A 23 15.53 40.85 -3.99
CA GLU A 23 15.59 41.96 -3.03
C GLU A 23 15.32 41.39 -1.63
N SER A 24 16.15 41.75 -0.64
CA SER A 24 15.90 41.40 0.75
C SER A 24 14.62 42.07 1.24
N MET A 25 13.78 41.28 1.88
CA MET A 25 12.50 41.67 2.46
C MET A 25 12.63 41.65 3.99
N ASP A 26 11.85 42.48 4.66
CA ASP A 26 11.70 42.49 6.13
C ASP A 26 10.22 42.26 6.45
N ASP A 27 9.90 41.14 7.11
CA ASP A 27 8.53 40.81 7.55
C ASP A 27 8.21 41.30 8.97
N GLY A 28 9.11 42.04 9.59
CA GLY A 28 9.05 42.49 10.98
C GLY A 28 9.67 41.51 11.98
N THR A 29 10.07 40.31 11.54
CA THR A 29 10.80 39.32 12.34
C THR A 29 12.15 39.01 11.72
N TYR A 30 12.19 38.69 10.42
CA TYR A 30 13.37 38.29 9.70
C TYR A 30 13.64 39.21 8.50
N ILE A 31 14.93 39.39 8.21
CA ILE A 31 15.41 39.90 6.93
C ILE A 31 15.74 38.69 6.07
N TYR A 32 15.09 38.55 4.92
CA TYR A 32 15.20 37.33 4.10
C TYR A 32 15.06 37.61 2.60
N HIS A 33 15.48 36.66 1.77
CA HIS A 33 15.25 36.71 0.32
C HIS A 33 14.98 35.31 -0.24
N ASN A 34 14.38 35.26 -1.44
CA ASN A 34 14.20 34.00 -2.16
C ASN A 34 15.55 33.49 -2.67
N PHE A 35 15.80 32.19 -2.53
CA PHE A 35 17.09 31.60 -2.90
C PHE A 35 17.48 31.88 -4.36
N THR A 36 18.75 32.24 -4.57
CA THR A 36 19.27 32.61 -5.87
C THR A 36 20.45 31.73 -6.29
N LYS A 37 20.81 31.84 -7.57
CA LYS A 37 22.04 31.22 -8.09
C LYS A 37 23.30 31.68 -7.35
N ALA A 38 23.35 32.94 -6.90
CA ALA A 38 24.50 33.43 -6.14
C ALA A 38 24.62 32.77 -4.76
N ASP A 39 23.48 32.43 -4.14
CA ASP A 39 23.45 31.67 -2.90
C ASP A 39 23.95 30.23 -3.14
N ALA A 40 23.49 29.57 -4.20
CA ALA A 40 23.99 28.25 -4.60
C ALA A 40 25.51 28.26 -4.86
N GLU A 41 26.02 29.26 -5.58
CA GLU A 41 27.46 29.42 -5.83
C GLU A 41 28.28 29.63 -4.54
N LYS A 42 27.66 30.20 -3.50
CA LYS A 42 28.31 30.47 -2.21
C LYS A 42 28.36 29.24 -1.30
N ILE A 43 27.29 28.42 -1.26
CA ILE A 43 27.14 27.35 -0.26
C ILE A 43 27.20 25.93 -0.83
N GLY A 44 27.02 25.78 -2.15
CA GLY A 44 27.02 24.47 -2.80
C GLY A 44 28.44 23.97 -3.09
N VAL A 45 28.69 22.69 -2.79
CA VAL A 45 29.98 22.04 -3.10
C VAL A 45 30.13 21.82 -4.61
N ASP A 46 31.38 21.72 -5.09
CA ASP A 46 31.68 21.49 -6.50
C ASP A 46 31.92 20.00 -6.77
N GLU A 47 31.06 19.38 -7.57
CA GLU A 47 31.12 17.97 -7.98
C GLU A 47 32.42 17.59 -8.74
N ASN A 48 33.15 18.56 -9.30
CA ASN A 48 34.31 18.30 -10.16
C ASN A 48 35.66 18.42 -9.44
N THR A 49 35.68 18.61 -8.11
CA THR A 49 36.91 18.56 -7.32
C THR A 49 37.14 17.17 -6.75
N THR A 50 38.40 16.77 -6.61
CA THR A 50 38.86 15.50 -5.99
C THR A 50 38.44 15.32 -4.52
N ASP A 51 37.69 16.28 -3.96
CA ASP A 51 37.16 16.26 -2.60
C ASP A 51 35.79 15.55 -2.54
N TYR A 52 35.03 15.51 -3.65
CA TYR A 52 33.78 14.74 -3.74
C TYR A 52 34.03 13.21 -3.70
N GLU A 53 35.12 12.73 -4.32
CA GLU A 53 35.48 11.29 -4.36
C GLU A 53 35.95 10.72 -3.01
N LYS A 54 36.17 11.54 -1.97
CA LYS A 54 36.59 11.07 -0.63
C LYS A 54 35.46 10.85 0.36
N ASN A 55 34.24 11.30 0.05
CA ASN A 55 33.08 11.18 0.93
C ASN A 55 32.22 9.92 0.69
N GLU A 56 32.53 9.08 -0.30
CA GLU A 56 31.77 7.82 -0.54
C GLU A 56 32.10 6.67 0.44
N THR A 57 32.73 6.94 1.59
CA THR A 57 33.00 5.91 2.59
C THR A 57 32.59 6.35 3.97
N ILE A 58 31.82 5.48 4.65
CA ILE A 58 31.53 5.60 6.08
C ILE A 58 32.82 5.87 6.84
N GLN A 59 32.84 6.97 7.59
CA GLN A 59 33.85 7.20 8.61
C GLN A 59 33.41 6.50 9.88
N THR A 60 34.29 5.65 10.42
CA THR A 60 34.08 4.99 11.71
C THR A 60 35.08 5.51 12.73
N ILE A 61 34.58 5.98 13.86
CA ILE A 61 35.42 6.42 14.98
C ILE A 61 35.14 5.50 16.17
N SER A 62 36.21 5.07 16.84
CA SER A 62 36.12 4.24 18.04
C SER A 62 36.66 5.00 19.25
N ASP A 63 35.84 5.14 20.30
CA ASP A 63 36.28 5.68 21.60
C ASP A 63 36.84 4.55 22.51
N SER A 64 36.51 3.29 22.20
CA SER A 64 37.02 2.08 22.84
C SER A 64 36.93 0.86 21.89
N ASP A 65 37.45 -0.31 22.29
CA ASP A 65 37.37 -1.56 21.49
C ASP A 65 35.91 -2.01 21.19
N ASP A 66 34.90 -1.49 21.90
CA ASP A 66 33.49 -1.92 21.82
C ASP A 66 32.51 -0.87 21.24
N ASP A 67 32.86 0.42 21.18
CA ASP A 67 31.98 1.50 20.71
C ASP A 67 32.42 2.05 19.35
N ILE A 68 31.64 1.76 18.30
CA ILE A 68 31.90 2.24 16.92
C ILE A 68 30.80 3.22 16.52
N TYR A 69 31.19 4.47 16.30
CA TYR A 69 30.33 5.55 15.82
C TYR A 69 30.51 5.73 14.31
N VAL A 70 29.40 5.99 13.61
CA VAL A 70 29.34 6.00 12.15
C VAL A 70 28.82 7.36 11.66
N MET A 71 29.44 7.87 10.61
CA MET A 71 29.07 9.12 9.94
C MET A 71 28.73 8.88 8.46
N GLY A 72 28.01 9.81 7.83
CA GLY A 72 27.50 9.64 6.46
C GLY A 72 26.62 10.79 6.00
N CYS A 73 27.10 12.03 6.15
CA CYS A 73 26.43 13.23 5.64
C CYS A 73 27.13 13.72 4.37
N PHE A 74 26.35 13.96 3.31
CA PHE A 74 26.85 14.67 2.12
C PHE A 74 26.34 16.11 2.11
N LEU A 75 27.26 17.04 1.84
CA LEU A 75 26.94 18.45 1.66
C LEU A 75 26.31 18.67 0.27
N PRO A 76 25.39 19.62 0.14
CA PRO A 76 24.64 19.75 -1.09
C PRO A 76 25.43 20.38 -2.23
N THR A 77 25.23 19.87 -3.43
CA THR A 77 25.78 20.44 -4.65
C THR A 77 25.02 21.70 -5.06
N LYS A 78 25.63 22.48 -5.96
CA LYS A 78 24.97 23.65 -6.56
C LYS A 78 23.71 23.28 -7.33
N GLU A 79 23.69 22.12 -7.98
CA GLU A 79 22.57 21.67 -8.81
C GLU A 79 21.39 21.23 -7.94
N GLU A 80 21.65 20.47 -6.88
CA GLU A 80 20.63 20.08 -5.89
C GLU A 80 19.95 21.31 -5.27
N LEU A 81 20.72 22.30 -4.83
CA LEU A 81 20.20 23.54 -4.26
C LEU A 81 19.33 24.31 -5.26
N MET A 82 19.76 24.39 -6.52
CA MET A 82 19.02 25.11 -7.54
C MET A 82 17.70 24.43 -7.92
N SER A 83 17.67 23.09 -7.91
CA SER A 83 16.45 22.31 -8.17
C SER A 83 15.32 22.60 -7.20
N MET A 84 15.67 23.08 -6.00
CA MET A 84 14.75 23.35 -4.90
C MET A 84 14.63 24.84 -4.59
N SER A 85 15.20 25.71 -5.41
CA SER A 85 15.26 27.16 -5.14
C SER A 85 13.90 27.79 -4.80
N GLU A 86 12.79 27.28 -5.33
CA GLU A 86 11.43 27.76 -5.02
C GLU A 86 10.95 27.39 -3.59
N GLN A 87 11.55 26.37 -2.97
CA GLN A 87 11.23 25.90 -1.62
C GLN A 87 12.25 26.38 -0.58
N ILE A 88 13.28 27.14 -1.00
CA ILE A 88 14.35 27.67 -0.14
C ILE A 88 14.16 29.17 0.07
N THR A 89 14.12 29.57 1.34
CA THR A 89 14.23 30.97 1.76
C THR A 89 15.54 31.18 2.51
N VAL A 90 16.28 32.24 2.16
CA VAL A 90 17.53 32.60 2.85
C VAL A 90 17.21 33.65 3.91
N VAL A 91 17.48 33.34 5.17
CA VAL A 91 17.32 34.27 6.29
C VAL A 91 18.68 34.91 6.60
N GLU A 92 18.81 36.19 6.26
CA GLU A 92 20.04 36.96 6.40
C GLU A 92 20.24 37.49 7.83
N GLY A 93 19.16 37.70 8.56
CA GLY A 93 19.20 38.32 9.89
C GLY A 93 17.84 38.46 10.54
N VAL A 94 17.85 38.98 11.75
CA VAL A 94 16.64 39.40 12.47
C VAL A 94 16.35 40.87 12.16
N SER A 95 15.08 41.22 11.98
CA SER A 95 14.64 42.61 11.79
C SER A 95 15.01 43.48 13.00
N GLU A 96 15.37 44.74 12.75
CA GLU A 96 15.55 45.73 13.83
C GLU A 96 14.27 45.96 14.64
N THR A 97 13.11 45.64 14.07
CA THR A 97 11.81 45.77 14.71
C THR A 97 11.31 44.49 15.38
N ALA A 98 12.07 43.39 15.25
CA ALA A 98 11.69 42.11 15.82
C ALA A 98 11.57 42.18 17.34
N ASN A 99 10.46 41.68 17.85
CA ASN A 99 10.27 41.50 19.29
C ASN A 99 10.74 40.11 19.70
N LEU A 100 12.07 39.92 19.73
CA LEU A 100 12.68 38.64 20.09
C LEU A 100 12.43 38.30 21.57
N SER A 101 12.40 36.99 21.84
CA SER A 101 12.41 36.49 23.22
C SER A 101 13.70 36.87 23.94
N ASN A 102 13.58 37.33 25.19
CA ASN A 102 14.73 37.58 26.07
C ASN A 102 15.18 36.32 26.84
N ASN A 103 14.79 35.12 26.36
CA ASN A 103 15.21 33.86 26.96
C ASN A 103 16.73 33.71 26.84
N THR A 104 17.38 33.45 27.98
CA THR A 104 18.83 33.17 28.04
C THR A 104 19.14 31.67 28.03
N TYR A 105 18.11 30.83 28.05
CA TYR A 105 18.20 29.38 28.07
C TYR A 105 16.96 28.78 27.40
N LEU A 106 17.16 27.75 26.60
CA LEU A 106 16.11 26.91 26.03
C LEU A 106 16.62 25.49 25.82
N ASP A 107 15.79 24.49 26.08
CA ASP A 107 16.08 23.08 25.82
C ASP A 107 14.81 22.38 25.32
N LEU A 108 14.70 22.22 23.99
CA LEU A 108 13.57 21.55 23.35
C LEU A 108 13.49 20.07 23.74
N SER A 109 14.60 19.44 24.19
CA SER A 109 14.56 18.07 24.72
C SER A 109 13.80 17.96 26.04
N LYS A 110 13.24 19.04 26.60
CA LYS A 110 12.29 18.99 27.74
C LYS A 110 10.82 19.00 27.30
N ASP A 111 10.55 19.35 26.06
CA ASP A 111 9.20 19.30 25.47
C ASP A 111 8.73 17.84 25.31
N PRO A 112 7.49 17.46 25.70
CA PRO A 112 6.94 16.13 25.39
C PRO A 112 6.85 15.83 23.89
N TYR A 113 6.71 16.83 23.03
CA TYR A 113 6.64 16.64 21.58
C TYR A 113 8.00 16.32 20.96
N PHE A 114 9.11 16.57 21.65
CA PHE A 114 10.45 16.27 21.15
C PHE A 114 10.72 14.76 21.30
N PRO A 115 11.24 14.08 20.26
CA PRO A 115 11.52 12.65 20.36
C PRO A 115 12.61 12.34 21.40
N LEU A 116 12.65 11.11 21.89
CA LEU A 116 13.80 10.64 22.68
C LEU A 116 15.07 10.66 21.82
N VAL A 117 16.24 10.57 22.45
CA VAL A 117 17.50 10.44 21.72
C VAL A 117 17.50 9.17 20.86
N GLY A 118 17.83 9.36 19.59
CA GLY A 118 17.95 8.32 18.58
C GLY A 118 19.31 7.62 18.56
N ASP A 119 19.37 6.48 17.89
CA ASP A 119 20.59 5.69 17.69
C ASP A 119 20.63 5.12 16.27
N GLN A 120 21.50 5.68 15.43
CA GLN A 120 21.72 5.24 14.05
C GLN A 120 22.47 3.91 13.95
N GLY A 121 23.08 3.46 15.04
CA GLY A 121 23.93 2.28 15.08
C GLY A 121 25.05 2.34 14.04
N LYS A 122 25.14 1.31 13.21
CA LYS A 122 26.23 1.12 12.23
C LYS A 122 25.88 1.63 10.82
N ILE A 123 24.84 2.46 10.70
CA ILE A 123 24.36 2.97 9.41
C ILE A 123 24.73 4.44 9.29
N GLY A 124 25.36 4.83 8.17
CA GLY A 124 25.74 6.21 7.85
C GLY A 124 24.53 7.08 7.52
N SER A 125 23.63 7.28 8.48
CA SER A 125 22.31 7.90 8.26
C SER A 125 22.08 9.17 9.09
N CYS A 126 23.15 9.77 9.62
CA CYS A 126 23.08 10.95 10.49
C CYS A 126 22.26 12.11 9.88
N ALA A 127 22.33 12.32 8.55
CA ALA A 127 21.52 13.33 7.86
C ALA A 127 20.01 13.04 7.99
N SER A 128 19.58 11.80 7.73
CA SER A 128 18.19 11.39 7.90
C SER A 128 17.75 11.42 9.36
N TRP A 129 18.63 11.13 10.33
CA TRP A 129 18.30 11.30 11.76
C TRP A 129 18.08 12.76 12.14
N ALA A 130 18.95 13.68 11.72
CA ALA A 130 18.79 15.10 11.99
C ALA A 130 17.50 15.66 11.37
N ILE A 131 17.22 15.31 10.12
CA ILE A 131 16.11 15.88 9.33
C ILE A 131 14.78 15.16 9.61
N VAL A 132 14.74 13.85 9.40
CA VAL A 132 13.49 13.07 9.47
C VAL A 132 13.12 12.77 10.91
N TYR A 133 14.05 12.23 11.69
CA TYR A 133 13.76 11.81 13.06
C TYR A 133 13.60 12.99 14.01
N TYR A 134 14.54 13.94 14.05
CA TYR A 134 14.47 15.06 14.99
C TYR A 134 13.59 16.20 14.47
N ALA A 135 13.92 16.81 13.33
CA ALA A 135 13.24 18.03 12.88
C ALA A 135 11.79 17.77 12.44
N ASN A 136 11.55 16.79 11.55
CA ASN A 136 10.21 16.53 11.05
C ASN A 136 9.30 15.94 12.14
N SER A 137 9.78 14.98 12.96
CA SER A 137 8.93 14.42 14.03
C SER A 137 8.51 15.49 15.03
N TYR A 138 9.42 16.40 15.43
CA TYR A 138 9.08 17.48 16.36
C TYR A 138 8.05 18.45 15.76
N LEU A 139 8.21 18.81 14.48
CA LEU A 139 7.26 19.64 13.76
C LEU A 139 5.85 19.01 13.75
N GLN A 140 5.76 17.75 13.32
CA GLN A 140 4.48 17.05 13.16
C GLN A 140 3.84 16.73 14.52
N ALA A 141 4.64 16.38 15.54
CA ALA A 141 4.14 16.18 16.88
C ALA A 141 3.52 17.45 17.48
N LYS A 142 4.07 18.64 17.20
CA LYS A 142 3.44 19.91 17.59
C LYS A 142 2.11 20.17 16.88
N ILE A 143 2.03 19.87 15.58
CA ILE A 143 0.81 20.04 14.78
C ILE A 143 -0.32 19.12 15.28
N HIS A 144 0.02 17.86 15.57
CA HIS A 144 -0.95 16.83 15.95
C HIS A 144 -1.07 16.62 17.47
N ASN A 145 -0.29 17.34 18.28
CA ASN A 145 -0.25 17.23 19.74
C ASN A 145 0.12 15.80 20.22
N TYR A 146 1.17 15.22 19.65
CA TYR A 146 1.66 13.87 19.98
C TYR A 146 2.74 13.86 21.06
N ASP A 147 2.53 13.14 22.16
CA ASP A 147 3.54 12.93 23.20
C ASP A 147 4.56 11.86 22.77
N LEU A 148 5.61 12.28 22.05
CA LEU A 148 6.64 11.40 21.50
C LEU A 148 7.53 10.75 22.57
N LYS A 149 7.43 11.17 23.84
CA LYS A 149 8.14 10.55 24.96
C LYS A 149 7.26 9.59 25.77
N GLY A 150 5.95 9.65 25.53
CA GLY A 150 4.94 8.89 26.24
C GLY A 150 4.22 7.94 25.30
N SER A 151 2.90 8.13 25.19
CA SER A 151 2.01 7.20 24.48
C SER A 151 2.23 7.16 22.96
N ASP A 152 2.76 8.24 22.38
CA ASP A 152 2.85 8.41 20.93
C ASP A 152 4.28 8.22 20.42
N SER A 153 5.15 7.53 21.18
CA SER A 153 6.57 7.36 20.82
C SER A 153 6.80 6.67 19.48
N LEU A 154 5.84 5.88 18.98
CA LEU A 154 5.92 5.26 17.65
C LEU A 154 5.52 6.21 16.52
N LYS A 155 4.96 7.39 16.81
CA LYS A 155 4.70 8.46 15.84
C LYS A 155 5.95 9.22 15.42
N CYS A 156 7.11 8.93 16.00
CA CYS A 156 8.38 9.39 15.45
C CYS A 156 8.58 8.86 14.03
N PHE A 157 9.11 9.69 13.13
CA PHE A 157 9.40 9.26 11.76
C PHE A 157 10.65 8.38 11.69
N ASN A 158 10.57 7.35 10.84
CA ASN A 158 11.66 6.42 10.63
C ASN A 158 12.71 7.05 9.69
N PRO A 159 13.96 7.30 10.13
CA PRO A 159 15.00 7.88 9.27
C PRO A 159 15.36 6.99 8.09
N MET A 160 15.15 5.67 8.20
CA MET A 160 15.35 4.72 7.10
C MET A 160 14.34 4.91 5.96
N TRP A 161 13.20 5.57 6.21
CA TRP A 161 12.24 5.91 5.15
C TRP A 161 12.88 6.73 4.04
N ALA A 162 13.63 7.76 4.43
CA ALA A 162 14.33 8.64 3.51
C ALA A 162 15.67 8.05 3.09
N TYR A 163 16.53 7.71 4.06
CA TYR A 163 17.88 7.19 3.81
C TYR A 163 17.90 6.09 2.73
N ASN A 164 17.03 5.07 2.86
CA ASN A 164 17.05 3.92 1.96
C ASN A 164 16.62 4.24 0.52
N LYS A 165 16.03 5.42 0.28
CA LYS A 165 15.60 5.88 -1.05
C LYS A 165 16.65 6.73 -1.76
N ILE A 166 17.67 7.20 -1.04
CA ILE A 166 18.69 8.14 -1.55
C ILE A 166 20.13 7.75 -1.13
N ASN A 167 20.37 6.47 -0.83
CA ASN A 167 21.68 5.95 -0.41
C ASN A 167 22.35 5.09 -1.49
N ASP A 168 21.82 5.09 -2.70
CA ASP A 168 22.20 4.23 -3.83
C ASP A 168 22.19 2.73 -3.52
N GLY A 169 21.40 2.33 -2.52
CA GLY A 169 21.33 0.95 -2.03
C GLY A 169 22.59 0.53 -1.25
N LYS A 170 23.38 1.48 -0.76
CA LYS A 170 24.62 1.26 -0.02
C LYS A 170 24.57 1.90 1.36
N ASN A 171 25.46 1.47 2.23
CA ASN A 171 25.67 2.10 3.53
C ASN A 171 26.89 3.04 3.42
N GLU A 172 26.73 4.19 2.77
CA GLU A 172 27.83 5.14 2.48
C GLU A 172 27.51 6.59 2.89
N GLY A 173 26.24 6.93 3.05
CA GLY A 173 25.81 8.28 3.46
C GLY A 173 24.55 8.71 2.71
N SER A 174 24.09 9.93 2.97
CA SER A 174 23.05 10.60 2.17
C SER A 174 23.15 12.12 2.29
N GLY A 175 22.72 12.84 1.26
CA GLY A 175 22.75 14.31 1.23
C GLY A 175 21.72 15.00 2.15
N LEU A 176 22.07 16.17 2.68
CA LEU A 176 21.14 17.01 3.44
C LEU A 176 19.93 17.44 2.58
N ILE A 177 20.19 17.92 1.37
CA ILE A 177 19.15 18.40 0.45
C ILE A 177 18.35 17.23 -0.12
N GLY A 178 18.98 16.13 -0.53
CA GLY A 178 18.27 14.91 -0.93
C GLY A 178 17.24 14.44 0.12
N ASN A 179 17.59 14.45 1.40
CA ASN A 179 16.66 14.12 2.48
C ASN A 179 15.46 15.09 2.56
N LEU A 180 15.71 16.41 2.53
CA LEU A 180 14.67 17.44 2.58
C LEU A 180 13.74 17.37 1.37
N ASN A 181 14.30 17.18 0.17
CA ASN A 181 13.55 17.09 -1.08
C ASN A 181 12.64 15.87 -1.08
N LEU A 182 13.15 14.73 -0.60
CA LEU A 182 12.39 13.50 -0.59
C LEU A 182 11.17 13.62 0.34
N ILE A 183 11.35 14.20 1.55
CA ILE A 183 10.23 14.37 2.48
C ILE A 183 9.30 15.52 2.09
N SER A 184 9.72 16.49 1.29
CA SER A 184 8.80 17.49 0.73
C SER A 184 7.89 16.90 -0.35
N ARG A 185 8.36 15.88 -1.07
CA ARG A 185 7.64 15.18 -2.14
C ARG A 185 6.77 14.01 -1.65
N LEU A 186 7.32 13.19 -0.76
CA LEU A 186 6.69 11.94 -0.32
C LEU A 186 6.17 12.01 1.12
N GLY A 187 6.64 12.98 1.92
CA GLY A 187 6.44 12.98 3.36
C GLY A 187 7.27 11.88 4.04
N SER A 188 6.81 11.39 5.19
CA SER A 188 7.60 10.50 6.05
C SER A 188 6.72 9.43 6.71
N ALA A 189 7.21 8.19 6.76
CA ALA A 189 6.54 7.11 7.48
C ALA A 189 6.95 7.08 8.95
N THR A 190 5.99 6.83 9.84
CA THR A 190 6.23 6.68 11.29
C THR A 190 6.81 5.30 11.62
N TYR A 191 7.28 5.11 12.85
CA TYR A 191 7.64 3.77 13.33
C TYR A 191 6.44 2.83 13.51
N GLU A 192 5.19 3.35 13.53
CA GLU A 192 3.99 2.51 13.57
C GLU A 192 3.79 1.74 12.25
N THR A 193 3.97 2.42 11.12
CA THR A 193 3.77 1.84 9.78
C THR A 193 5.06 1.29 9.18
N MET A 194 6.22 1.85 9.55
CA MET A 194 7.54 1.34 9.17
C MET A 194 8.37 1.07 10.42
N PRO A 195 8.34 -0.16 10.98
CA PRO A 195 9.07 -0.49 12.20
C PRO A 195 10.59 -0.21 12.11
N PRO A 196 11.26 0.04 13.26
CA PRO A 196 12.70 0.23 13.30
C PRO A 196 13.45 -0.93 12.64
N THR A 197 14.43 -0.60 11.80
CA THR A 197 15.20 -1.57 11.04
C THR A 197 16.64 -1.10 10.89
N ASN A 198 17.58 -2.06 10.87
CA ASN A 198 18.97 -1.82 10.50
C ASN A 198 19.26 -2.21 9.03
N ASN A 199 18.22 -2.50 8.25
CA ASN A 199 18.36 -2.80 6.85
C ASN A 199 18.21 -1.52 6.02
N TYR A 200 19.32 -1.09 5.43
CA TYR A 200 19.44 0.13 4.64
C TYR A 200 18.87 0.01 3.20
N THR A 201 18.07 -1.03 2.91
CA THR A 201 17.50 -1.26 1.57
C THR A 201 15.98 -1.44 1.57
N ILE A 202 15.30 -1.34 2.72
CA ILE A 202 13.84 -1.50 2.84
C ILE A 202 13.13 -0.17 2.58
N TRP A 203 12.16 -0.13 1.66
CA TRP A 203 11.45 1.10 1.29
C TRP A 203 10.12 1.33 2.02
N GLY A 204 9.74 0.47 2.96
CA GLY A 204 8.41 0.45 3.58
C GLY A 204 7.44 -0.46 2.81
N ASP A 205 6.33 -0.83 3.46
CA ASP A 205 5.24 -1.62 2.90
C ASP A 205 4.01 -0.74 2.58
N TYR A 206 2.87 -1.38 2.31
CA TYR A 206 1.63 -0.70 1.93
C TYR A 206 1.20 0.41 2.91
N GLU A 207 1.24 0.14 4.21
CA GLU A 207 0.79 1.10 5.23
C GLU A 207 1.73 2.31 5.30
N ALA A 208 3.04 2.09 5.23
CA ALA A 208 4.03 3.17 5.23
C ALA A 208 3.87 4.10 4.02
N TRP A 209 3.63 3.53 2.84
CA TRP A 209 3.41 4.32 1.63
C TRP A 209 2.10 5.10 1.63
N LEU A 210 1.02 4.56 2.22
CA LEU A 210 -0.24 5.31 2.36
C LEU A 210 -0.20 6.40 3.44
N GLU A 211 0.57 6.19 4.51
CA GLU A 211 0.71 7.17 5.60
C GLU A 211 1.61 8.34 5.19
N ALA A 212 2.75 8.08 4.56
CA ALA A 212 3.78 9.08 4.33
C ALA A 212 3.29 10.40 3.68
N PRO A 213 2.40 10.39 2.66
CA PRO A 213 1.79 11.59 2.06
C PRO A 213 1.26 12.62 3.06
N GLN A 214 0.78 12.20 4.23
CA GLN A 214 0.25 13.11 5.26
C GLN A 214 1.29 14.05 5.86
N TYR A 215 2.56 13.67 5.82
CA TYR A 215 3.63 14.34 6.56
C TYR A 215 4.63 15.06 5.64
N ARG A 216 4.16 15.48 4.46
CA ARG A 216 4.92 16.35 3.55
C ARG A 216 5.25 17.69 4.20
N ILE A 217 6.48 18.15 4.00
CA ILE A 217 6.91 19.49 4.41
C ILE A 217 6.69 20.51 3.28
N THR A 218 6.53 21.78 3.61
CA THR A 218 6.34 22.87 2.62
C THR A 218 7.63 23.38 2.01
N GLY A 219 8.74 23.24 2.72
CA GLY A 219 10.04 23.79 2.34
C GLY A 219 10.94 23.97 3.55
N TYR A 220 12.03 24.71 3.37
CA TYR A 220 13.02 24.96 4.41
C TYR A 220 13.68 26.32 4.25
N GLU A 221 14.11 26.87 5.38
CA GLU A 221 14.89 28.09 5.44
C GLU A 221 16.33 27.75 5.74
N ILE A 222 17.24 28.57 5.19
CA ILE A 222 18.66 28.48 5.45
C ILE A 222 19.19 29.78 6.04
N SER A 223 20.15 29.66 6.94
CA SER A 223 20.91 30.80 7.48
C SER A 223 22.35 30.40 7.73
N SER A 224 23.19 31.39 8.03
CA SER A 224 24.56 31.13 8.47
C SER A 224 24.58 30.70 9.94
N THR A 225 25.40 29.71 10.29
CA THR A 225 25.67 29.31 11.68
C THR A 225 26.28 30.46 12.51
N ASN A 226 26.80 31.49 11.84
CA ASN A 226 27.30 32.73 12.44
C ASN A 226 26.18 33.65 12.92
N ASN A 227 24.93 33.36 12.56
CA ASN A 227 23.76 34.16 12.88
C ASN A 227 23.09 33.65 14.15
N THR A 228 23.75 33.84 15.29
CA THR A 228 23.29 33.35 16.60
C THR A 228 21.87 33.83 16.92
N ASP A 229 21.53 35.07 16.55
CA ASP A 229 20.19 35.65 16.82
C ASP A 229 19.09 34.97 15.99
N VAL A 230 19.36 34.65 14.72
CA VAL A 230 18.42 33.87 13.89
C VAL A 230 18.24 32.47 14.45
N MET A 231 19.33 31.76 14.77
CA MET A 231 19.25 30.41 15.32
C MET A 231 18.47 30.38 16.66
N LYS A 232 18.74 31.34 17.56
CA LYS A 232 17.96 31.46 18.80
C LYS A 232 16.49 31.77 18.53
N SER A 233 16.20 32.63 17.56
CA SER A 233 14.83 32.96 17.17
C SER A 233 14.09 31.72 16.67
N TRP A 234 14.69 30.95 15.74
CA TRP A 234 14.15 29.68 15.24
C TRP A 234 13.88 28.66 16.34
N LEU A 235 14.81 28.51 17.29
CA LEU A 235 14.63 27.60 18.43
C LEU A 235 13.48 28.06 19.33
N ASN A 236 13.33 29.37 19.60
CA ASN A 236 12.22 29.92 20.39
C ASN A 236 10.85 29.75 19.70
N GLU A 237 10.81 29.65 18.38
CA GLU A 237 9.61 29.27 17.61
C GLU A 237 9.35 27.75 17.64
N GLY A 238 10.21 26.98 18.31
CA GLY A 238 10.15 25.53 18.39
C GLY A 238 10.58 24.85 17.09
N SER A 239 11.58 25.39 16.40
CA SER A 239 12.19 24.70 15.25
C SER A 239 13.46 24.00 15.69
N VAL A 240 13.64 22.74 15.27
CA VAL A 240 14.96 22.07 15.35
C VAL A 240 15.81 22.57 14.20
N ILE A 241 17.06 22.90 14.45
CA ILE A 241 17.99 23.39 13.42
C ILE A 241 18.92 22.25 13.03
N ILE A 242 19.06 22.00 11.73
CA ILE A 242 20.00 21.02 11.19
C ILE A 242 21.32 21.72 10.86
N ILE A 243 22.42 21.11 11.29
CA ILE A 243 23.80 21.53 10.98
C ILE A 243 24.61 20.34 10.45
N ALA A 244 25.69 20.63 9.75
CA ALA A 244 26.74 19.67 9.44
C ALA A 244 28.09 20.17 9.96
N MET A 245 28.90 19.26 10.48
CA MET A 245 30.25 19.53 10.97
C MET A 245 31.15 18.30 10.82
N ARG A 246 32.44 18.46 11.08
CA ARG A 246 33.39 17.36 11.17
C ARG A 246 33.07 16.49 12.39
N GLY A 247 32.67 15.23 12.18
CA GLY A 247 32.26 14.36 13.29
C GLY A 247 33.38 14.02 14.28
N GLU A 248 34.63 14.00 13.84
CA GLU A 248 35.81 13.73 14.68
C GLU A 248 36.05 14.80 15.76
N ASP A 249 35.68 16.06 15.49
CA ASP A 249 35.83 17.18 16.44
C ASP A 249 34.99 16.96 17.71
N ILE A 250 33.96 16.14 17.65
CA ILE A 250 33.11 15.84 18.81
C ILE A 250 33.88 14.97 19.84
N PHE A 251 35.02 14.39 19.49
CA PHE A 251 35.86 13.62 20.42
C PHE A 251 37.04 14.41 20.98
N THR A 252 37.17 15.70 20.62
CA THR A 252 38.26 16.56 21.10
C THR A 252 37.89 17.35 22.34
N PHE A 253 36.59 17.50 22.67
CA PHE A 253 36.17 18.22 23.87
C PHE A 253 36.56 17.47 25.16
N ASP A 254 36.97 18.23 26.18
CA ASP A 254 37.27 17.72 27.52
C ASP A 254 35.98 17.20 28.23
N ASN A 255 36.14 16.55 29.40
CA ASN A 255 35.06 15.91 30.21
C ASN A 255 33.80 16.76 30.50
N ASN A 256 33.75 18.03 30.11
CA ASN A 256 32.61 18.93 30.27
C ASN A 256 31.56 18.81 29.15
N SER A 257 31.83 18.07 28.06
CA SER A 257 30.94 17.96 26.89
C SER A 257 30.61 19.31 26.24
N ILE A 258 31.57 20.23 26.25
CA ILE A 258 31.47 21.55 25.62
C ILE A 258 32.57 21.64 24.57
N LEU A 259 32.17 21.81 23.30
CA LEU A 259 33.05 22.03 22.17
C LEU A 259 33.24 23.54 21.97
N SER A 260 34.47 24.01 22.16
CA SER A 260 34.89 25.38 21.86
C SER A 260 35.49 25.49 20.45
N ASP A 261 35.78 26.70 20.00
CA ASP A 261 36.48 26.94 18.71
C ASP A 261 37.93 26.40 18.74
N PHE A 262 38.52 26.25 19.94
CA PHE A 262 39.86 25.70 20.09
C PHE A 262 39.92 24.19 19.78
N ASP A 263 38.79 23.50 19.93
CA ASP A 263 38.67 22.05 19.80
C ASP A 263 38.44 21.59 18.35
N GLN A 264 38.11 22.51 17.44
CA GLN A 264 37.77 22.20 16.05
C GLN A 264 39.01 22.01 15.16
N SER A 265 38.94 21.03 14.25
CA SER A 265 39.96 20.86 13.22
C SER A 265 39.77 21.79 12.02
N HIS A 266 38.52 22.27 11.82
CA HIS A 266 38.08 23.00 10.62
C HIS A 266 38.25 22.18 9.34
N ASP A 267 38.18 20.85 9.44
CA ASP A 267 38.11 19.95 8.29
C ASP A 267 36.67 19.86 7.74
N GLU A 268 36.55 19.22 6.57
CA GLU A 268 35.29 19.06 5.85
C GLU A 268 34.22 18.34 6.68
N ALA A 269 33.00 18.87 6.61
CA ALA A 269 31.86 18.33 7.34
C ALA A 269 31.33 17.02 6.74
N ASP A 270 31.18 16.01 7.60
CA ASP A 270 30.76 14.64 7.24
C ASP A 270 29.72 14.05 8.21
N HIS A 271 29.32 14.84 9.23
CA HIS A 271 28.32 14.45 10.23
C HIS A 271 27.22 15.49 10.38
N ALA A 272 25.96 15.05 10.43
CA ALA A 272 24.79 15.91 10.56
C ALA A 272 24.09 15.70 11.90
N GLN A 273 23.66 16.81 12.51
CA GLN A 273 23.13 16.81 13.88
C GLN A 273 22.02 17.85 14.08
N ALA A 274 21.32 17.75 15.20
CA ALA A 274 20.18 18.59 15.54
C ALA A 274 20.54 19.57 16.66
N VAL A 275 20.50 20.88 16.40
CA VAL A 275 20.53 21.90 17.43
C VAL A 275 19.14 22.03 18.04
N ILE A 276 19.06 21.89 19.37
CA ILE A 276 17.80 21.72 20.10
C ILE A 276 17.65 22.72 21.25
N GLY A 277 18.55 23.68 21.38
CA GLY A 277 18.52 24.62 22.49
C GLY A 277 19.77 25.47 22.57
N TYR A 278 19.82 26.28 23.61
CA TYR A 278 20.97 27.14 23.90
C TYR A 278 21.01 27.52 25.38
N ASP A 279 22.19 27.91 25.85
CA ASP A 279 22.43 28.42 27.21
C ASP A 279 23.49 29.52 27.16
N ASP A 280 23.08 30.76 27.46
CA ASP A 280 23.96 31.93 27.47
C ASP A 280 24.97 31.95 28.62
N SER A 281 24.77 31.11 29.64
CA SER A 281 25.61 31.06 30.83
C SER A 281 26.82 30.14 30.70
N ILE A 282 26.84 29.26 29.69
CA ILE A 282 27.95 28.35 29.44
C ILE A 282 29.18 29.14 29.00
N SER A 283 30.35 28.80 29.55
CA SER A 283 31.61 29.41 29.16
C SER A 283 32.72 28.37 29.21
N GLU A 284 33.48 28.29 28.12
CA GLU A 284 34.63 27.42 27.92
C GLU A 284 35.63 28.20 27.07
N ASP A 285 36.94 28.09 27.33
CA ASP A 285 38.01 28.74 26.55
C ASP A 285 37.87 30.24 26.23
N ASN A 286 37.29 31.02 27.16
CA ASN A 286 36.97 32.45 27.03
C ASN A 286 35.86 32.77 26.00
N GLU A 287 35.07 31.76 25.66
CA GLU A 287 33.88 31.87 24.85
C GLU A 287 32.67 31.88 25.78
N THR A 288 31.58 32.56 25.42
CA THR A 288 30.40 32.71 26.27
C THR A 288 29.14 32.44 25.47
N GLY A 289 28.28 31.61 26.05
CA GLY A 289 27.08 31.07 25.45
C GLY A 289 27.37 29.89 24.54
N ALA A 290 26.46 28.92 24.56
CA ALA A 290 26.57 27.72 23.75
C ALA A 290 25.20 27.23 23.25
N PHE A 291 25.19 26.62 22.08
CA PHE A 291 24.06 25.84 21.58
C PHE A 291 24.11 24.43 22.15
N LYS A 292 22.94 23.86 22.46
CA LYS A 292 22.79 22.44 22.82
C LYS A 292 22.52 21.63 21.55
N VAL A 293 23.32 20.62 21.30
CA VAL A 293 23.25 19.78 20.09
C VAL A 293 22.97 18.34 20.49
N MET A 294 21.93 17.76 19.90
CA MET A 294 21.53 16.37 20.05
C MET A 294 22.17 15.53 18.94
N ASN A 295 22.86 14.46 19.32
CA ASN A 295 23.46 13.50 18.40
C ASN A 295 22.50 12.32 18.12
N SER A 296 22.92 11.38 17.28
CA SER A 296 22.15 10.16 16.94
C SER A 296 22.91 8.87 17.26
N TRP A 297 23.68 8.87 18.35
CA TRP A 297 24.47 7.72 18.82
C TRP A 297 23.99 7.15 20.17
N GLY A 298 22.72 7.40 20.51
CA GLY A 298 22.10 6.94 21.75
C GLY A 298 22.43 7.78 22.99
N ALA A 299 21.63 7.59 24.04
CA ALA A 299 21.71 8.40 25.27
C ALA A 299 23.05 8.29 25.98
N ASN A 300 23.66 7.11 25.96
CA ASN A 300 24.85 6.79 26.74
C ASN A 300 26.15 7.27 26.08
N TRP A 301 26.10 7.75 24.84
CA TRP A 301 27.27 8.28 24.16
C TRP A 301 27.83 9.53 24.85
N SER A 302 26.96 10.47 25.26
CA SER A 302 27.44 11.69 25.90
C SER A 302 27.76 11.46 27.39
N PRO A 303 28.78 12.14 27.94
CA PRO A 303 29.08 12.10 29.38
C PRO A 303 27.89 12.48 30.29
N ASN A 304 26.96 13.29 29.77
CA ASN A 304 25.75 13.73 30.48
C ASN A 304 24.62 12.67 30.46
N GLY A 305 24.76 11.60 29.67
CA GLY A 305 23.77 10.51 29.59
C GLY A 305 22.46 10.89 28.91
N ASP A 306 22.45 11.98 28.13
CA ASP A 306 21.28 12.46 27.39
C ASP A 306 21.51 12.53 25.87
N GLY A 307 22.64 12.01 25.38
CA GLY A 307 23.02 11.98 23.96
C GLY A 307 23.34 13.35 23.35
N SER A 308 23.44 14.39 24.19
CA SER A 308 23.73 15.75 23.77
C SER A 308 25.06 16.29 24.29
N TYR A 309 25.54 17.33 23.64
CA TYR A 309 26.70 18.13 24.04
C TYR A 309 26.41 19.61 23.76
N TYR A 310 27.30 20.48 24.20
CA TYR A 310 27.23 21.90 23.92
C TYR A 310 28.32 22.31 22.94
N ILE A 311 28.02 23.26 22.07
CA ILE A 311 28.99 23.93 21.19
C ILE A 311 28.89 25.42 21.43
N THR A 312 30.01 26.10 21.71
CA THR A 312 29.98 27.55 21.99
C THR A 312 29.47 28.31 20.76
N TYR A 313 28.91 29.51 20.96
CA TYR A 313 28.46 30.34 19.84
C TYR A 313 29.59 30.68 18.86
N LYS A 314 30.81 30.85 19.38
CA LYS A 314 32.00 31.13 18.56
C LYS A 314 32.42 29.91 17.74
N ALA A 315 32.42 28.73 18.35
CA ALA A 315 32.68 27.46 17.65
C ALA A 315 31.64 27.20 16.55
N MET A 316 30.35 27.40 16.84
CA MET A 316 29.27 27.27 15.85
C MET A 316 29.45 28.23 14.65
N ALA A 317 29.86 29.47 14.91
CA ALA A 317 30.11 30.48 13.90
C ALA A 317 31.38 30.24 13.05
N ASN A 318 32.21 29.26 13.43
CA ASN A 318 33.47 28.98 12.78
C ASN A 318 33.55 27.58 12.17
N LEU A 319 32.44 26.81 12.14
CA LEU A 319 32.37 25.54 11.42
C LEU A 319 32.84 25.70 9.96
N ASP A 320 33.48 24.68 9.40
CA ASP A 320 33.87 24.67 7.97
C ASP A 320 32.64 24.86 7.07
N TYR A 321 31.58 24.08 7.33
CA TYR A 321 30.28 24.27 6.71
C TYR A 321 29.37 25.19 7.53
N THR A 322 29.33 26.47 7.16
CA THR A 322 28.62 27.52 7.91
C THR A 322 27.11 27.64 7.59
N THR A 323 26.50 26.68 6.91
CA THR A 323 25.05 26.72 6.59
C THR A 323 24.25 25.86 7.56
N CYS A 324 23.16 26.41 8.08
CA CYS A 324 22.18 25.70 8.91
C CYS A 324 20.78 25.80 8.32
N TYR A 325 19.93 24.83 8.65
CA TYR A 325 18.61 24.65 8.04
C TYR A 325 17.52 24.54 9.10
N ARG A 326 16.32 25.04 8.80
CA ARG A 326 15.09 24.64 9.51
C ARG A 326 13.98 24.29 8.52
N ILE A 327 13.14 23.32 8.87
CA ILE A 327 11.90 23.05 8.12
C ILE A 327 10.90 24.17 8.42
N THR A 328 10.27 24.75 7.39
CA THR A 328 9.36 25.90 7.56
C THR A 328 7.95 25.51 8.00
N GLY A 329 7.48 24.33 7.62
CA GLY A 329 6.13 23.88 7.92
C GLY A 329 5.76 22.57 7.24
N ALA A 330 4.52 22.15 7.47
CA ALA A 330 3.89 20.98 6.86
C ALA A 330 2.84 21.42 5.84
N VAL A 331 2.69 20.65 4.75
CA VAL A 331 1.61 20.88 3.76
C VAL A 331 0.25 20.74 4.47
N TYR A 332 0.13 19.73 5.32
CA TYR A 332 -1.02 19.49 6.17
C TYR A 332 -0.72 19.93 7.60
N ASN A 333 -0.93 21.23 7.86
CA ASN A 333 -0.52 21.88 9.12
C ASN A 333 -1.60 21.96 10.21
N THR A 334 -2.68 21.19 10.07
CA THR A 334 -3.73 21.07 11.10
C THR A 334 -4.08 19.61 11.28
N SER A 335 -4.64 19.24 12.45
CA SER A 335 -5.05 17.84 12.71
C SER A 335 -6.07 17.29 11.70
N ASP A 336 -6.84 18.18 11.05
CA ASP A 336 -7.94 17.83 10.16
C ASP A 336 -7.56 17.93 8.68
N SER A 337 -6.39 18.52 8.36
CA SER A 337 -5.91 18.60 6.98
C SER A 337 -5.18 17.32 6.58
N HIS A 338 -5.47 16.83 5.38
CA HIS A 338 -4.96 15.55 4.89
C HIS A 338 -4.92 15.54 3.35
N PRO A 339 -4.15 14.62 2.73
CA PRO A 339 -4.22 14.37 1.30
C PRO A 339 -5.64 14.05 0.84
N GLU A 340 -6.02 14.56 -0.33
CA GLU A 340 -7.34 14.34 -0.92
C GLU A 340 -7.27 13.54 -2.23
N LEU A 341 -6.12 13.57 -2.92
CA LEU A 341 -5.90 12.87 -4.17
C LEU A 341 -4.50 12.24 -4.18
N VAL A 342 -4.43 10.92 -4.24
CA VAL A 342 -3.16 10.17 -4.15
C VAL A 342 -3.03 9.27 -5.37
N GLY A 343 -1.92 9.36 -6.11
CA GLY A 343 -1.59 8.41 -7.17
C GLY A 343 -0.97 7.14 -6.60
N VAL A 344 -1.38 5.97 -7.09
CA VAL A 344 -0.94 4.68 -6.55
C VAL A 344 -0.50 3.71 -7.63
N VAL A 345 0.56 2.96 -7.36
CA VAL A 345 1.08 1.89 -8.21
C VAL A 345 1.34 0.66 -7.37
N LYS A 346 0.88 -0.48 -7.86
CA LYS A 346 1.21 -1.79 -7.33
C LYS A 346 2.01 -2.58 -8.37
N PHE A 347 3.11 -3.16 -7.93
CA PHE A 347 3.94 -4.01 -8.78
C PHE A 347 3.52 -5.47 -8.66
N ASP A 348 3.64 -6.20 -9.76
CA ASP A 348 3.51 -7.65 -9.77
C ASP A 348 4.60 -8.27 -8.89
N SER A 349 4.19 -9.14 -7.96
CA SER A 349 5.08 -9.68 -6.91
C SER A 349 6.28 -10.47 -7.47
N GLU A 350 6.12 -11.09 -8.63
CA GLU A 350 7.15 -11.92 -9.28
C GLU A 350 8.03 -11.13 -10.25
N ASN A 351 7.59 -9.93 -10.66
CA ASN A 351 8.23 -9.15 -11.72
C ASN A 351 8.55 -7.72 -11.26
N LYS A 352 9.23 -7.59 -10.12
CA LYS A 352 9.71 -6.30 -9.60
C LYS A 352 11.09 -5.95 -10.16
N GLY A 353 11.20 -4.77 -10.75
CA GLY A 353 12.44 -4.17 -11.23
C GLY A 353 13.27 -3.59 -10.10
N THR A 354 14.03 -2.53 -10.37
CA THR A 354 15.04 -2.00 -9.46
C THR A 354 14.77 -0.57 -9.00
N LYS A 355 15.19 -0.25 -7.78
CA LYS A 355 15.00 1.04 -7.07
C LYS A 355 15.82 2.22 -7.61
N ASP A 356 16.68 1.97 -8.59
CA ASP A 356 17.46 2.96 -9.36
C ASP A 356 16.63 3.62 -10.47
N GLN A 357 15.38 3.15 -10.67
CA GLN A 357 14.42 3.75 -11.56
C GLN A 357 13.76 4.98 -10.90
N ASN A 358 13.81 6.11 -11.59
CA ASN A 358 13.03 7.29 -11.22
C ASN A 358 11.56 7.11 -11.63
N MET A 359 10.67 7.71 -10.84
CA MET A 359 9.23 7.63 -11.01
C MET A 359 8.63 9.03 -10.89
N THR A 360 7.73 9.34 -11.81
CA THR A 360 7.01 10.61 -11.85
C THR A 360 5.51 10.32 -11.86
N PHE A 361 4.74 10.95 -10.99
CA PHE A 361 3.28 10.80 -10.91
C PHE A 361 2.63 12.15 -11.16
N GLY A 362 1.55 12.21 -11.94
CA GLY A 362 0.94 13.50 -12.21
C GLY A 362 -0.48 13.46 -12.75
N ILE A 363 -1.03 14.67 -12.89
CA ILE A 363 -2.37 14.93 -13.40
C ILE A 363 -2.27 15.50 -14.82
N GLY A 364 -3.14 15.00 -15.70
CA GLY A 364 -3.17 15.39 -17.11
C GLY A 364 -2.95 14.23 -18.09
N ASN A 365 -2.89 14.57 -19.37
CA ASN A 365 -2.72 13.63 -20.47
C ASN A 365 -1.55 14.03 -21.39
N GLU A 366 -1.24 13.21 -22.40
CA GLU A 366 -0.14 13.43 -23.35
C GLU A 366 -0.10 14.83 -23.97
N SER A 367 -1.25 15.45 -24.17
CA SER A 367 -1.36 16.78 -24.80
C SER A 367 -1.36 17.93 -23.79
N ASN A 368 -1.66 17.66 -22.53
CA ASN A 368 -1.82 18.66 -21.49
C ASN A 368 -1.52 18.07 -20.10
N ILE A 369 -0.27 18.22 -19.66
CA ILE A 369 0.17 17.89 -18.31
C ILE A 369 -0.14 19.09 -17.40
N SER A 370 -0.96 18.88 -16.37
CA SER A 370 -1.31 19.90 -15.39
C SER A 370 -0.20 20.10 -14.36
N GLY A 371 0.43 19.01 -13.93
CA GLY A 371 1.59 19.00 -13.07
C GLY A 371 1.86 17.61 -12.50
N PHE A 372 2.95 17.47 -11.77
CA PHE A 372 3.48 16.17 -11.37
C PHE A 372 4.45 16.28 -10.18
N VAL A 373 4.62 15.16 -9.49
CA VAL A 373 5.70 14.91 -8.54
C VAL A 373 6.71 14.00 -9.21
N ASP A 374 7.94 14.48 -9.35
CA ASP A 374 9.10 13.67 -9.73
C ASP A 374 9.89 13.34 -8.47
N LEU A 375 10.06 12.04 -8.19
CA LEU A 375 10.66 11.59 -6.93
C LEU A 375 12.11 12.07 -6.77
N TYR A 376 12.92 12.01 -7.83
CA TYR A 376 14.36 12.32 -7.79
C TYR A 376 14.75 13.55 -8.62
N GLU A 377 13.80 14.40 -9.03
CA GLU A 377 14.13 15.65 -9.72
C GLU A 377 15.19 16.44 -8.93
N GLY A 378 16.31 16.75 -9.60
CA GLY A 378 17.42 17.48 -8.99
C GLY A 378 18.18 16.75 -7.91
N MET A 379 18.06 15.42 -7.82
CA MET A 379 18.91 14.56 -7.01
C MET A 379 19.75 13.66 -7.91
N ASP A 380 20.98 13.39 -7.50
CA ASP A 380 21.85 12.43 -8.18
C ASP A 380 21.74 11.01 -7.56
N GLU A 381 21.25 10.92 -6.33
CA GLU A 381 21.09 9.65 -5.60
C GLU A 381 19.75 8.96 -5.86
N ASN A 382 19.73 7.64 -5.63
CA ASN A 382 18.53 6.81 -5.73
C ASN A 382 18.56 5.66 -4.70
N GLY A 383 17.68 4.65 -4.81
CA GLY A 383 17.65 3.51 -3.87
C GLY A 383 18.47 2.29 -4.30
N GLY A 384 19.28 2.42 -5.35
CA GLY A 384 20.16 1.38 -5.87
C GLY A 384 19.46 0.25 -6.63
N ASN A 385 20.21 -0.81 -6.94
CA ASN A 385 19.72 -1.92 -7.76
C ASN A 385 18.88 -2.98 -7.02
N GLY A 386 18.43 -2.68 -5.80
CA GLY A 386 17.54 -3.55 -5.03
C GLY A 386 16.13 -3.62 -5.64
N SER A 387 15.37 -4.67 -5.33
CA SER A 387 13.99 -4.84 -5.82
C SER A 387 13.09 -3.69 -5.39
N MET A 388 12.21 -3.20 -6.28
CA MET A 388 11.11 -2.28 -5.96
C MET A 388 10.21 -2.82 -4.81
N PRO A 389 9.53 -1.94 -4.05
CA PRO A 389 8.48 -2.34 -3.11
C PRO A 389 7.26 -2.90 -3.88
N ASP A 390 6.31 -3.49 -3.16
CA ASP A 390 5.07 -4.01 -3.77
C ASP A 390 4.10 -2.88 -4.14
N PHE A 391 4.17 -1.76 -3.42
CA PHE A 391 3.22 -0.66 -3.53
C PHE A 391 3.92 0.68 -3.35
N ILE A 392 3.44 1.70 -4.06
CA ILE A 392 3.89 3.09 -3.99
C ILE A 392 2.65 3.98 -4.01
N ALA A 393 2.66 5.02 -3.19
CA ALA A 393 1.65 6.07 -3.17
C ALA A 393 2.32 7.45 -3.12
N VAL A 394 1.76 8.39 -3.89
CA VAL A 394 2.28 9.75 -4.05
C VAL A 394 1.14 10.77 -3.98
N ASP A 395 1.34 11.81 -3.18
CA ASP A 395 0.36 12.88 -3.05
C ASP A 395 0.27 13.75 -4.31
N LEU A 396 -0.92 13.84 -4.90
CA LEU A 396 -1.23 14.65 -6.08
C LEU A 396 -2.29 15.73 -5.76
N THR A 397 -2.54 15.99 -4.48
CA THR A 397 -3.58 16.92 -4.00
C THR A 397 -3.38 18.34 -4.55
N ASP A 398 -2.13 18.76 -4.78
CA ASP A 398 -1.77 20.05 -5.39
C ASP A 398 -2.45 20.28 -6.75
N TRP A 399 -2.80 19.21 -7.49
CA TRP A 399 -3.49 19.28 -8.79
C TRP A 399 -4.90 18.67 -8.78
N LYS A 400 -5.52 18.54 -7.61
CA LYS A 400 -6.89 18.03 -7.47
C LYS A 400 -7.91 18.86 -8.24
N SER A 401 -7.76 20.19 -8.24
CA SER A 401 -8.69 21.08 -8.95
C SER A 401 -8.68 20.82 -10.45
N GLU A 402 -7.51 20.61 -11.04
CA GLU A 402 -7.31 20.29 -12.45
C GLU A 402 -7.93 18.93 -12.80
N PHE A 403 -7.71 17.93 -11.94
CA PHE A 403 -8.31 16.61 -12.08
C PHE A 403 -9.85 16.70 -12.08
N GLU A 404 -10.43 17.37 -11.08
CA GLU A 404 -11.90 17.51 -10.94
C GLU A 404 -12.51 18.37 -12.05
N ASN A 405 -11.83 19.42 -12.48
CA ASN A 405 -12.26 20.23 -13.62
C ASN A 405 -12.30 19.41 -14.91
N SER A 406 -11.29 18.57 -15.15
CA SER A 406 -11.30 17.66 -16.30
C SER A 406 -12.49 16.70 -16.21
N LEU A 407 -12.67 16.08 -15.05
CA LEU A 407 -13.72 15.10 -14.78
C LEU A 407 -15.12 15.70 -14.97
N ASN A 408 -15.35 16.91 -14.47
CA ASN A 408 -16.67 17.56 -14.55
C ASN A 408 -17.00 18.07 -15.95
N ASN A 409 -15.99 18.52 -16.72
CA ASN A 409 -16.22 19.07 -18.05
C ASN A 409 -16.24 18.03 -19.16
N THR A 410 -15.47 16.95 -19.01
CA THR A 410 -15.30 15.94 -20.07
C THR A 410 -15.89 14.58 -19.71
N GLY A 411 -16.31 14.37 -18.46
CA GLY A 411 -16.61 13.04 -17.93
C GLY A 411 -15.38 12.26 -17.47
N LYS A 412 -14.17 12.78 -17.74
CA LYS A 412 -12.89 12.07 -17.56
C LYS A 412 -11.88 12.85 -16.72
N GLY A 413 -11.33 12.24 -15.68
CA GLY A 413 -10.22 12.76 -14.89
C GLY A 413 -8.91 12.08 -15.29
N TYR A 414 -7.98 12.79 -15.92
CA TYR A 414 -6.74 12.21 -16.46
C TYR A 414 -5.59 12.27 -15.46
N TYR A 415 -4.78 11.22 -15.45
CA TYR A 415 -3.58 11.10 -14.62
C TYR A 415 -2.57 10.16 -15.28
N PHE A 416 -1.32 10.21 -14.83
CA PHE A 416 -0.25 9.43 -15.41
C PHE A 416 0.85 9.07 -14.41
N ALA A 417 1.59 8.03 -14.78
CA ALA A 417 2.86 7.69 -14.16
C ALA A 417 3.92 7.51 -15.25
N ASN A 418 5.09 8.11 -15.07
CA ASN A 418 6.27 7.88 -15.90
C ASN A 418 7.32 7.13 -15.09
N PHE A 419 7.97 6.19 -15.74
CA PHE A 419 9.04 5.39 -15.17
C PHE A 419 10.28 5.51 -16.06
N SER A 420 11.40 5.92 -15.48
CA SER A 420 12.67 6.05 -16.20
C SER A 420 13.29 4.68 -16.51
N ASN A 421 14.54 4.66 -17.00
CA ASN A 421 15.26 3.41 -17.21
C ASN A 421 15.82 2.87 -15.88
N GLY A 422 15.28 1.77 -15.39
CA GLY A 422 15.88 0.98 -14.31
C GLY A 422 16.81 -0.12 -14.84
N THR A 423 17.70 -0.64 -13.99
CA THR A 423 18.54 -1.81 -14.33
C THR A 423 17.70 -3.03 -14.71
N LYS A 424 16.54 -3.22 -14.09
CA LYS A 424 15.54 -4.25 -14.48
C LYS A 424 14.17 -3.62 -14.66
N THR A 425 13.42 -4.15 -15.63
CA THR A 425 12.02 -3.79 -15.88
C THR A 425 11.12 -4.34 -14.78
N SER A 426 10.21 -3.51 -14.25
CA SER A 426 9.11 -3.99 -13.40
C SER A 426 7.85 -4.25 -14.24
N ILE A 427 6.90 -5.03 -13.72
CA ILE A 427 5.52 -5.07 -14.21
C ILE A 427 4.63 -4.42 -13.15
N ILE A 428 3.87 -3.42 -13.57
CA ILE A 428 2.79 -2.82 -12.78
C ILE A 428 1.60 -3.75 -12.92
N SER A 429 1.01 -4.19 -11.81
CA SER A 429 -0.23 -4.97 -11.80
C SER A 429 -1.47 -4.07 -11.68
N GLU A 430 -1.34 -2.95 -10.97
CA GLU A 430 -2.42 -1.99 -10.73
C GLU A 430 -1.85 -0.57 -10.75
N PHE A 431 -2.53 0.35 -11.44
CA PHE A 431 -2.21 1.77 -11.44
C PHE A 431 -3.51 2.56 -11.31
N GLY A 432 -3.57 3.49 -10.38
CA GLY A 432 -4.81 4.21 -10.10
C GLY A 432 -4.59 5.46 -9.29
N ILE A 433 -5.70 5.97 -8.77
CA ILE A 433 -5.73 7.09 -7.85
C ILE A 433 -6.68 6.76 -6.69
N ILE A 434 -6.39 7.26 -5.51
CA ILE A 434 -7.30 7.25 -4.36
C ILE A 434 -7.83 8.66 -4.20
N LYS A 435 -9.16 8.81 -4.14
CA LYS A 435 -9.81 10.07 -3.80
C LYS A 435 -10.45 9.97 -2.42
N TYR A 436 -9.94 10.73 -1.45
CA TYR A 436 -10.49 10.72 -0.10
C TYR A 436 -11.75 11.58 0.01
N ILE A 437 -12.86 10.98 0.49
CA ILE A 437 -14.11 11.70 0.81
C ILE A 437 -14.05 12.23 2.24
N SER A 438 -13.45 11.43 3.14
CA SER A 438 -13.09 11.81 4.51
C SER A 438 -11.93 10.93 4.94
N TYR A 439 -10.74 11.46 5.22
CA TYR A 439 -9.60 10.61 5.53
C TYR A 439 -9.81 9.77 6.82
N PRO A 440 -9.43 8.47 6.86
CA PRO A 440 -8.79 7.68 5.80
C PRO A 440 -9.78 6.99 4.84
N ASN A 441 -11.08 7.25 4.95
CA ASN A 441 -12.10 6.67 4.06
C ASN A 441 -12.06 7.34 2.67
N GLY A 442 -11.37 6.69 1.73
CA GLY A 442 -11.35 7.06 0.32
C GLY A 442 -12.17 6.15 -0.57
N GLU A 443 -12.58 6.68 -1.70
CA GLU A 443 -12.99 5.87 -2.85
C GLU A 443 -11.73 5.56 -3.64
N GLU A 444 -11.34 4.29 -3.65
CA GLU A 444 -10.22 3.80 -4.45
C GLU A 444 -10.69 3.69 -5.91
N ILE A 445 -10.06 4.48 -6.78
CA ILE A 445 -10.32 4.46 -8.22
C ILE A 445 -9.18 3.65 -8.84
N ASN A 446 -9.36 2.33 -8.79
CA ASN A 446 -8.37 1.41 -9.32
C ASN A 446 -8.58 1.15 -10.79
N THR A 447 -7.47 1.23 -11.52
CA THR A 447 -7.41 0.73 -12.87
C THR A 447 -6.45 -0.48 -12.89
N LEU A 448 -7.02 -1.69 -12.84
CA LEU A 448 -6.35 -2.97 -13.10
C LEU A 448 -5.75 -3.03 -14.50
N ASN A 449 -4.43 -2.96 -14.61
CA ASN A 449 -3.75 -3.36 -15.84
C ASN A 449 -2.34 -3.86 -15.54
N SER A 450 -1.98 -4.98 -16.18
CA SER A 450 -0.60 -5.44 -16.23
C SER A 450 0.18 -4.69 -17.32
N TYR A 451 1.16 -3.85 -16.95
CA TYR A 451 2.06 -3.19 -17.90
C TYR A 451 3.53 -3.36 -17.50
N ALA A 452 4.39 -3.69 -18.45
CA ALA A 452 5.83 -3.59 -18.24
C ALA A 452 6.21 -2.11 -18.13
N CYS A 453 6.84 -1.71 -17.03
CA CYS A 453 7.29 -0.35 -16.78
C CYS A 453 8.82 -0.23 -16.81
N ASN A 454 9.32 0.17 -17.97
CA ASN A 454 10.71 0.58 -18.16
C ASN A 454 10.74 1.55 -19.34
N ASN A 455 11.21 2.79 -19.10
CA ASN A 455 11.15 3.87 -20.08
C ASN A 455 9.75 4.03 -20.69
N SER A 456 8.75 4.10 -19.82
CA SER A 456 7.35 4.07 -20.19
C SER A 456 6.58 5.16 -19.46
N THR A 457 5.75 5.89 -20.19
CA THR A 457 4.70 6.72 -19.60
C THR A 457 3.37 6.03 -19.78
N LEU A 458 2.65 5.84 -18.68
CA LEU A 458 1.30 5.29 -18.67
C LEU A 458 0.32 6.42 -18.39
N PHE A 459 -0.48 6.77 -19.40
CA PHE A 459 -1.61 7.67 -19.25
C PHE A 459 -2.88 6.89 -19.00
N LYS A 460 -3.68 7.34 -18.03
CA LYS A 460 -4.98 6.79 -17.67
C LYS A 460 -5.99 7.90 -17.44
N PHE A 461 -7.25 7.50 -17.34
CA PHE A 461 -8.30 8.37 -16.86
C PHE A 461 -9.29 7.60 -15.99
N TYR A 462 -10.00 8.34 -15.17
CA TYR A 462 -11.18 7.91 -14.45
C TYR A 462 -12.43 8.43 -15.15
N SER A 463 -13.38 7.56 -15.44
CA SER A 463 -14.73 7.86 -15.94
C SER A 463 -15.78 7.67 -14.83
N LYS A 464 -16.88 8.43 -14.94
CA LYS A 464 -18.09 8.26 -14.10
C LYS A 464 -19.16 7.39 -14.74
N THR A 465 -19.01 7.02 -16.01
CA THR A 465 -20.04 6.30 -16.76
C THR A 465 -19.72 4.82 -16.82
N ALA A 466 -20.71 3.98 -16.54
CA ALA A 466 -20.55 2.55 -16.75
C ALA A 466 -20.73 2.20 -18.24
N PRO A 467 -20.05 1.13 -18.72
CA PRO A 467 -20.32 0.61 -20.05
C PRO A 467 -21.79 0.22 -20.22
N GLU A 468 -22.29 0.19 -21.45
CA GLU A 468 -23.62 -0.32 -21.78
C GLU A 468 -23.54 -1.69 -22.46
N ILE A 469 -24.42 -2.62 -22.06
CA ILE A 469 -24.60 -3.89 -22.77
C ILE A 469 -25.74 -3.71 -23.77
N ILE A 470 -25.41 -3.75 -25.06
CA ILE A 470 -26.35 -3.41 -26.14
C ILE A 470 -27.02 -4.67 -26.70
N ASN A 471 -26.23 -5.65 -27.12
CA ASN A 471 -26.70 -6.86 -27.82
C ASN A 471 -25.97 -8.10 -27.31
N SER A 472 -26.58 -8.80 -26.37
CA SER A 472 -26.05 -10.06 -25.85
C SER A 472 -26.99 -11.22 -26.14
N SER A 473 -26.43 -12.39 -26.45
CA SER A 473 -27.21 -13.57 -26.83
C SER A 473 -26.53 -14.85 -26.38
N VAL A 474 -27.35 -15.86 -26.10
CA VAL A 474 -26.92 -17.22 -25.86
C VAL A 474 -27.50 -18.10 -26.96
N THR A 475 -26.63 -18.85 -27.64
CA THR A 475 -27.03 -19.79 -28.68
C THR A 475 -26.59 -21.19 -28.30
N VAL A 476 -27.54 -22.13 -28.24
CA VAL A 476 -27.26 -23.53 -27.93
C VAL A 476 -27.05 -24.29 -29.24
N THR A 477 -25.89 -24.90 -29.40
CA THR A 477 -25.55 -25.77 -30.53
C THR A 477 -25.66 -27.24 -30.13
N ASP A 478 -25.20 -28.15 -31.01
CA ASP A 478 -25.20 -29.58 -30.72
C ASP A 478 -24.36 -29.91 -29.48
N ASN A 479 -23.16 -29.32 -29.38
CA ASN A 479 -22.17 -29.63 -28.34
C ASN A 479 -21.81 -28.46 -27.41
N GLU A 480 -22.14 -27.22 -27.77
CA GLU A 480 -21.69 -26.02 -27.04
C GLU A 480 -22.82 -25.03 -26.77
N VAL A 481 -22.71 -24.30 -25.66
CA VAL A 481 -23.46 -23.07 -25.38
C VAL A 481 -22.56 -21.90 -25.75
N VAL A 482 -22.91 -21.20 -26.83
CA VAL A 482 -22.16 -20.07 -27.36
C VAL A 482 -22.74 -18.78 -26.77
N VAL A 483 -21.89 -17.98 -26.14
CA VAL A 483 -22.23 -16.68 -25.59
C VAL A 483 -21.58 -15.60 -26.45
N SER A 484 -22.40 -14.65 -26.90
CA SER A 484 -21.96 -13.45 -27.61
C SER A 484 -22.44 -12.23 -26.83
N ILE A 485 -21.53 -11.40 -26.34
CA ILE A 485 -21.84 -10.18 -25.57
C ILE A 485 -21.33 -8.99 -26.36
N HIS A 486 -22.22 -8.07 -26.73
CA HIS A 486 -21.83 -6.76 -27.25
C HIS A 486 -21.97 -5.72 -26.14
N ALA A 487 -20.86 -5.11 -25.77
CA ALA A 487 -20.80 -4.00 -24.83
C ALA A 487 -20.08 -2.83 -25.50
N ASP A 488 -20.57 -1.62 -25.22
CA ASP A 488 -20.00 -0.37 -25.71
C ASP A 488 -19.73 0.54 -24.52
N ASP A 489 -18.68 1.33 -24.62
CA ASP A 489 -18.41 2.38 -23.66
C ASP A 489 -18.27 3.69 -24.42
N VAL A 490 -19.03 4.70 -23.99
CA VAL A 490 -18.99 6.05 -24.57
C VAL A 490 -17.56 6.62 -24.47
N ASP A 491 -16.81 6.18 -23.47
CA ASP A 491 -15.48 6.66 -23.18
C ASP A 491 -14.35 5.83 -23.80
N ASP A 492 -14.70 4.75 -24.52
CA ASP A 492 -13.77 3.81 -25.18
C ASP A 492 -12.75 3.18 -24.20
N ASP A 493 -13.16 2.97 -22.94
CA ASP A 493 -12.40 2.31 -21.86
C ASP A 493 -13.04 1.02 -21.37
N LEU A 494 -13.84 0.37 -22.22
CA LEU A 494 -14.37 -0.96 -21.95
C LEU A 494 -13.22 -1.96 -21.71
N TRP A 495 -13.26 -2.64 -20.57
CA TRP A 495 -12.19 -3.57 -20.18
C TRP A 495 -12.54 -5.02 -20.31
N GLY A 496 -13.80 -5.35 -20.09
CA GLY A 496 -14.25 -6.71 -20.26
C GLY A 496 -15.69 -6.90 -19.85
N VAL A 497 -16.08 -8.18 -19.93
CA VAL A 497 -17.40 -8.65 -19.58
C VAL A 497 -17.28 -9.91 -18.72
N LYS A 498 -18.27 -10.15 -17.86
CA LYS A 498 -18.45 -11.38 -17.09
C LYS A 498 -19.80 -11.99 -17.47
N VAL A 499 -19.91 -13.31 -17.37
CA VAL A 499 -21.17 -14.04 -17.57
C VAL A 499 -21.47 -14.88 -16.32
N TYR A 500 -22.69 -14.76 -15.83
CA TYR A 500 -23.18 -15.51 -14.67
C TYR A 500 -24.32 -16.41 -15.12
N PHE A 501 -24.13 -17.72 -15.00
CA PHE A 501 -25.17 -18.71 -15.29
C PHE A 501 -25.90 -19.11 -14.02
N ASP A 502 -27.22 -19.01 -14.00
CA ASP A 502 -28.09 -19.42 -12.87
C ASP A 502 -27.67 -18.90 -11.48
N GLY A 503 -26.91 -17.80 -11.42
CA GLY A 503 -26.39 -17.22 -10.17
C GLY A 503 -25.08 -17.83 -9.65
N LEU A 504 -24.45 -18.75 -10.38
CA LEU A 504 -23.11 -19.27 -10.09
C LEU A 504 -22.02 -18.44 -10.81
N ASN A 505 -20.87 -18.26 -10.15
CA ASN A 505 -19.74 -17.49 -10.66
C ASN A 505 -18.87 -18.36 -11.59
N GLU A 506 -18.91 -18.12 -12.90
CA GLU A 506 -17.84 -18.53 -13.81
C GLU A 506 -17.18 -17.30 -14.43
N TYR A 507 -15.84 -17.25 -14.36
CA TYR A 507 -15.04 -16.07 -14.70
C TYR A 507 -14.42 -16.21 -16.08
N TYR A 508 -14.63 -15.22 -16.95
CA TYR A 508 -13.89 -15.08 -18.22
C TYR A 508 -13.51 -13.62 -18.41
N SER A 509 -12.22 -13.28 -18.30
CA SER A 509 -11.68 -12.01 -18.78
C SER A 509 -11.36 -12.15 -20.27
N LEU A 510 -12.13 -11.48 -21.12
CA LEU A 510 -11.74 -11.27 -22.52
C LEU A 510 -11.17 -9.86 -22.62
N THR A 511 -9.85 -9.75 -22.51
CA THR A 511 -9.13 -8.49 -22.64
C THR A 511 -8.91 -8.21 -24.13
N ARG A 512 -9.73 -7.37 -24.77
CA ARG A 512 -9.44 -6.77 -26.09
C ARG A 512 -10.38 -5.60 -26.41
N ALA A 513 -9.86 -4.68 -27.24
CA ALA A 513 -10.51 -3.50 -27.82
C ALA A 513 -11.68 -3.80 -28.80
N ASP A 514 -12.30 -4.98 -28.68
CA ASP A 514 -13.43 -5.37 -29.51
C ASP A 514 -14.69 -5.24 -28.67
N GLN A 515 -15.64 -4.40 -29.09
CA GLN A 515 -16.96 -4.25 -28.46
C GLN A 515 -17.78 -5.56 -28.43
N THR A 516 -17.28 -6.65 -29.02
CA THR A 516 -17.97 -7.95 -29.10
C THR A 516 -17.11 -9.07 -28.52
N PHE A 517 -17.65 -9.74 -27.52
CA PHE A 517 -17.01 -10.83 -26.79
C PHE A 517 -17.71 -12.15 -27.10
N ASN A 518 -16.99 -13.09 -27.69
CA ASN A 518 -17.51 -14.41 -28.00
C ASN A 518 -16.76 -15.47 -27.20
N THR A 519 -17.50 -16.36 -26.56
CA THR A 519 -16.95 -17.54 -25.88
C THR A 519 -17.91 -18.72 -26.05
N SER A 520 -17.42 -19.93 -25.84
CA SER A 520 -18.27 -21.13 -25.85
C SER A 520 -17.98 -22.01 -24.65
N PHE A 521 -19.04 -22.63 -24.16
CA PHE A 521 -19.03 -23.51 -23.01
C PHE A 521 -19.48 -24.90 -23.45
N ASN A 522 -18.91 -25.93 -22.83
CA ASN A 522 -19.37 -27.28 -23.12
C ASN A 522 -20.84 -27.41 -22.65
N LYS A 523 -21.72 -27.85 -23.54
CA LYS A 523 -23.14 -28.04 -23.24
C LYS A 523 -23.36 -29.01 -22.08
N SER A 524 -22.43 -29.92 -21.82
CA SER A 524 -22.47 -30.84 -20.68
C SER A 524 -22.31 -30.16 -19.31
N MET A 525 -21.93 -28.89 -19.27
CA MET A 525 -21.89 -28.10 -18.04
C MET A 525 -23.30 -27.75 -17.54
N PHE A 526 -24.30 -27.83 -18.42
CA PHE A 526 -25.67 -27.43 -18.16
C PHE A 526 -26.59 -28.66 -18.11
N THR A 527 -27.56 -28.64 -17.19
CA THR A 527 -28.62 -29.65 -17.14
C THR A 527 -29.59 -29.47 -18.30
N TYR A 528 -30.43 -30.47 -18.59
CA TYR A 528 -31.54 -30.27 -19.51
C TYR A 528 -32.61 -29.37 -18.87
N GLY A 529 -33.17 -28.45 -19.64
CA GLY A 529 -34.19 -27.50 -19.18
C GLY A 529 -33.82 -26.04 -19.44
N GLU A 530 -34.59 -25.14 -18.84
CA GLU A 530 -34.42 -23.70 -18.94
C GLU A 530 -33.32 -23.21 -17.99
N HIS A 531 -32.43 -22.38 -18.53
CA HIS A 531 -31.31 -21.75 -17.86
C HIS A 531 -31.33 -20.25 -18.19
N TYR A 532 -30.64 -19.43 -17.39
CA TYR A 532 -30.43 -18.03 -17.74
C TYR A 532 -28.98 -17.58 -17.57
N ALA A 533 -28.60 -16.59 -18.37
CA ALA A 533 -27.35 -15.87 -18.24
C ALA A 533 -27.61 -14.40 -17.84
N ILE A 534 -26.77 -13.84 -16.98
CA ILE A 534 -26.64 -12.40 -16.74
C ILE A 534 -25.24 -12.00 -17.20
N PHE A 535 -25.15 -10.95 -18.00
CA PHE A 535 -23.88 -10.40 -18.45
C PHE A 535 -23.55 -9.15 -17.66
N GLU A 536 -22.29 -8.93 -17.31
CA GLU A 536 -21.82 -7.72 -16.64
C GLU A 536 -20.64 -7.15 -17.42
N ALA A 537 -20.75 -5.92 -17.90
CA ALA A 537 -19.63 -5.19 -18.49
C ALA A 537 -18.97 -4.32 -17.43
N PHE A 538 -17.65 -4.13 -17.54
CA PHE A 538 -16.92 -3.23 -16.67
C PHE A 538 -15.83 -2.47 -17.44
N ASP A 539 -15.59 -1.23 -17.04
CA ASP A 539 -14.59 -0.34 -17.65
C ASP A 539 -13.29 -0.33 -16.84
N GLY A 540 -12.38 0.54 -17.26
CA GLY A 540 -11.13 0.78 -16.57
C GLY A 540 -11.19 1.57 -15.29
N SER A 541 -12.32 2.17 -15.01
CA SER A 541 -12.56 3.00 -13.83
C SER A 541 -13.27 2.22 -12.72
N GLY A 542 -13.58 0.94 -12.97
CA GLY A 542 -14.31 0.07 -12.06
C GLY A 542 -15.84 0.22 -12.15
N ASN A 543 -16.36 1.01 -13.09
CA ASN A 543 -17.80 1.12 -13.32
C ASN A 543 -18.30 -0.19 -13.95
N THR A 544 -19.48 -0.63 -13.52
CA THR A 544 -20.08 -1.89 -13.99
C THR A 544 -21.53 -1.72 -14.40
N ASN A 545 -21.98 -2.48 -15.41
CA ASN A 545 -23.38 -2.54 -15.82
C ASN A 545 -23.79 -3.99 -16.09
N LYS A 546 -24.99 -4.38 -15.65
CA LYS A 546 -25.53 -5.73 -15.82
C LYS A 546 -26.71 -5.76 -16.79
N SER A 547 -26.74 -6.77 -17.65
CA SER A 547 -27.86 -7.04 -18.54
C SER A 547 -29.07 -7.57 -17.76
N GLU A 548 -30.23 -7.55 -18.40
CA GLU A 548 -31.34 -8.41 -18.00
C GLU A 548 -30.99 -9.90 -18.19
N LYS A 549 -31.81 -10.79 -17.62
CA LYS A 549 -31.65 -12.25 -17.77
C LYS A 549 -31.92 -12.67 -19.21
N VAL A 550 -30.97 -13.38 -19.82
CA VAL A 550 -31.13 -14.01 -21.13
C VAL A 550 -31.35 -15.51 -20.94
N TYR A 551 -32.58 -15.95 -21.22
CA TYR A 551 -32.98 -17.35 -21.06
C TYR A 551 -32.58 -18.19 -22.27
N PHE A 552 -32.14 -19.42 -22.03
CA PHE A 552 -31.85 -20.42 -23.05
C PHE A 552 -32.24 -21.81 -22.56
N GLU A 553 -32.49 -22.73 -23.49
CA GLU A 553 -32.94 -24.08 -23.17
C GLU A 553 -31.95 -25.13 -23.69
N ILE A 554 -31.56 -26.06 -22.83
CA ILE A 554 -30.81 -27.25 -23.22
C ILE A 554 -31.81 -28.38 -23.45
N LEU A 555 -32.06 -28.67 -24.73
CA LEU A 555 -32.98 -29.72 -25.15
C LEU A 555 -32.38 -31.12 -24.95
N ALA A 556 -33.19 -32.03 -24.44
CA ALA A 556 -32.88 -33.45 -24.45
C ALA A 556 -32.79 -33.98 -25.91
N PRO A 557 -31.95 -34.99 -26.20
CA PRO A 557 -31.81 -35.54 -27.55
C PRO A 557 -33.15 -36.00 -28.15
N ALA A 558 -33.46 -35.60 -29.39
CA ALA A 558 -34.71 -35.96 -30.06
C ALA A 558 -34.72 -37.46 -30.45
N THR A 559 -35.36 -38.29 -29.64
CA THR A 559 -35.71 -39.68 -30.00
C THR A 559 -37.00 -39.71 -30.82
N THR A 560 -36.94 -40.32 -32.02
CA THR A 560 -38.11 -40.57 -32.87
C THR A 560 -39.14 -41.47 -32.19
N SER A 561 -40.31 -40.90 -31.87
CA SER A 561 -41.63 -41.48 -31.50
C SER A 561 -41.62 -42.77 -30.64
N ARG A 562 -42.23 -42.82 -29.46
CA ARG A 562 -43.67 -42.62 -29.20
C ARG A 562 -43.90 -42.72 -27.67
N SER A 563 -44.73 -41.83 -27.11
CA SER A 563 -45.37 -41.92 -25.77
C SER A 563 -44.48 -41.72 -24.52
N THR A 564 -44.58 -40.51 -23.95
CA THR A 564 -44.56 -40.16 -22.51
C THR A 564 -43.59 -40.90 -21.59
N THR A 565 -42.47 -40.25 -21.19
CA THR A 565 -42.19 -39.77 -19.82
C THR A 565 -40.76 -39.21 -19.72
N ASN A 566 -40.60 -38.20 -18.86
CA ASN A 566 -39.38 -37.47 -18.54
C ASN A 566 -38.22 -38.41 -18.16
N HIS A 567 -36.99 -38.13 -18.63
CA HIS A 567 -35.81 -38.76 -18.07
C HIS A 567 -34.87 -37.71 -17.51
N TYR A 568 -34.89 -37.65 -16.19
CA TYR A 568 -33.71 -37.42 -15.37
C TYR A 568 -32.60 -38.42 -15.76
N SER A 569 -31.36 -38.21 -15.28
CA SER A 569 -30.25 -39.16 -15.41
C SER A 569 -30.80 -40.59 -15.36
N SER A 570 -30.55 -41.39 -16.40
CA SER A 570 -31.25 -42.68 -16.62
C SER A 570 -30.96 -43.71 -15.54
N ASP A 571 -30.14 -43.35 -14.55
CA ASP A 571 -29.80 -44.13 -13.38
C ASP A 571 -30.55 -43.66 -12.11
N LEU A 572 -31.41 -42.65 -12.12
CA LEU A 572 -32.19 -42.28 -10.93
C LEU A 572 -33.36 -43.25 -10.73
N SER A 573 -33.57 -43.72 -9.50
CA SER A 573 -34.66 -44.64 -9.17
C SER A 573 -36.03 -43.94 -9.15
N ASP A 574 -37.08 -44.68 -9.51
CA ASP A 574 -38.47 -44.20 -9.43
C ASP A 574 -38.88 -43.83 -7.99
N GLY A 575 -39.83 -42.89 -7.84
CA GLY A 575 -40.44 -42.56 -6.54
C GLY A 575 -39.95 -41.28 -5.86
N ILE A 576 -39.17 -40.46 -6.54
CA ILE A 576 -38.80 -39.10 -6.10
C ILE A 576 -39.62 -38.12 -6.94
N ASP A 577 -40.36 -37.21 -6.34
CA ASP A 577 -41.21 -36.27 -7.09
C ASP A 577 -40.56 -34.89 -7.22
N SER A 578 -39.82 -34.44 -6.20
CA SER A 578 -39.15 -33.14 -6.20
C SER A 578 -37.99 -33.07 -7.19
N GLY A 579 -38.03 -32.06 -8.06
CA GLY A 579 -36.92 -31.72 -8.95
C GLY A 579 -35.67 -31.26 -8.20
N THR A 580 -35.82 -30.70 -7.00
CA THR A 580 -34.71 -30.27 -6.13
C THR A 580 -33.96 -31.49 -5.59
N ILE A 581 -34.69 -32.47 -5.05
CA ILE A 581 -34.09 -33.70 -4.51
C ILE A 581 -33.46 -34.54 -5.62
N LYS A 582 -34.11 -34.64 -6.78
CA LYS A 582 -33.50 -35.30 -7.96
C LYS A 582 -32.20 -34.64 -8.40
N ARG A 583 -32.12 -33.31 -8.35
CA ARG A 583 -30.90 -32.56 -8.67
C ARG A 583 -29.80 -32.81 -7.63
N ALA A 584 -30.15 -32.81 -6.34
CA ALA A 584 -29.23 -33.11 -5.26
C ALA A 584 -28.61 -34.52 -5.42
N ILE A 585 -29.42 -35.52 -5.75
CA ILE A 585 -28.95 -36.90 -6.00
C ILE A 585 -28.12 -37.00 -7.28
N SER A 586 -28.57 -36.35 -8.37
CA SER A 586 -27.86 -36.39 -9.65
C SER A 586 -26.47 -35.74 -9.55
N ASN A 587 -26.35 -34.65 -8.79
CA ASN A 587 -25.11 -33.91 -8.62
C ASN A 587 -24.16 -34.56 -7.62
N SER A 588 -24.67 -35.41 -6.73
CA SER A 588 -23.86 -36.06 -5.72
C SER A 588 -23.37 -37.44 -6.14
N ASN A 589 -22.20 -37.86 -5.66
CA ASN A 589 -21.88 -39.28 -5.58
C ASN A 589 -22.74 -39.91 -4.48
N VAL A 590 -23.35 -41.07 -4.72
CA VAL A 590 -24.09 -41.79 -3.68
C VAL A 590 -23.22 -42.95 -3.21
N ILE A 591 -22.89 -42.94 -1.92
CA ILE A 591 -22.01 -43.92 -1.30
C ILE A 591 -22.71 -44.76 -0.23
N TYR A 592 -22.21 -45.96 0.00
CA TYR A 592 -22.73 -46.92 0.99
C TYR A 592 -21.62 -47.68 1.71
N GLY A 593 -21.90 -48.13 2.95
CA GLY A 593 -20.95 -48.86 3.79
C GLY A 593 -21.02 -50.38 3.71
N SER A 594 -22.23 -50.94 3.74
CA SER A 594 -22.50 -52.38 3.72
C SER A 594 -23.34 -52.81 2.52
N ASP A 595 -23.36 -54.11 2.22
CA ASP A 595 -24.23 -54.69 1.16
C ASP A 595 -25.72 -54.33 1.34
N ILE A 596 -26.14 -54.06 2.57
CA ILE A 596 -27.53 -53.69 2.88
C ILE A 596 -27.77 -52.21 2.63
N ASP A 597 -26.79 -51.37 2.96
CA ASP A 597 -26.85 -49.95 2.64
C ASP A 597 -26.73 -49.71 1.13
N GLU A 598 -26.09 -50.63 0.39
CA GLU A 598 -26.09 -50.62 -1.07
C GLU A 598 -27.52 -50.73 -1.64
N GLU A 599 -28.33 -51.66 -1.11
CA GLU A 599 -29.72 -51.80 -1.53
C GLU A 599 -30.53 -50.52 -1.26
N PHE A 600 -30.23 -49.81 -0.17
CA PHE A 600 -30.84 -48.51 0.15
C PHE A 600 -30.29 -47.36 -0.71
N ALA A 601 -29.00 -47.36 -1.04
CA ALA A 601 -28.41 -46.37 -1.93
C ALA A 601 -28.94 -46.51 -3.37
N LEU A 602 -29.17 -47.75 -3.82
CA LEU A 602 -29.77 -48.09 -5.11
C LEU A 602 -31.22 -47.61 -5.25
N ASN A 603 -31.88 -47.32 -4.12
CA ASN A 603 -33.18 -46.67 -4.07
C ASN A 603 -33.11 -45.14 -4.28
N LEU A 604 -31.93 -44.57 -4.54
CA LEU A 604 -31.75 -43.20 -5.02
C LEU A 604 -31.24 -43.18 -6.46
N ARG A 605 -30.27 -44.04 -6.79
CA ARG A 605 -29.73 -44.19 -8.16
C ARG A 605 -29.03 -45.54 -8.39
N GLU A 606 -28.93 -46.00 -9.63
CA GLU A 606 -28.26 -47.24 -10.04
C GLU A 606 -26.72 -47.16 -9.88
N ASN A 607 -26.13 -45.96 -10.05
CA ASN A 607 -24.69 -45.77 -9.91
C ASN A 607 -24.31 -45.35 -8.49
N VAL A 608 -24.01 -46.33 -7.64
CA VAL A 608 -23.56 -46.14 -6.26
C VAL A 608 -22.13 -46.64 -6.08
N GLN A 609 -21.42 -46.16 -5.06
CA GLN A 609 -20.02 -46.51 -4.80
C GLN A 609 -19.82 -46.94 -3.35
N ASN A 610 -18.91 -47.87 -3.10
CA ASN A 610 -18.57 -48.26 -1.73
C ASN A 610 -17.79 -47.14 -1.03
N GLY A 611 -18.28 -46.70 0.13
CA GLY A 611 -17.74 -45.56 0.89
C GLY A 611 -16.42 -45.84 1.61
N ASN A 612 -16.05 -47.11 1.86
CA ASN A 612 -14.91 -47.45 2.72
C ASN A 612 -13.55 -46.91 2.24
N ASN A 613 -13.39 -46.64 0.94
CA ASN A 613 -12.18 -46.05 0.34
C ASN A 613 -12.48 -44.78 -0.48
N TYR A 614 -13.62 -44.13 -0.24
CA TYR A 614 -14.01 -42.93 -0.97
C TYR A 614 -13.23 -41.70 -0.44
N GLU A 615 -12.71 -40.88 -1.36
CA GLU A 615 -12.13 -39.57 -1.05
C GLU A 615 -13.05 -38.47 -1.56
N LEU A 616 -13.37 -37.52 -0.67
CA LEU A 616 -14.31 -36.46 -0.95
C LEU A 616 -13.76 -35.55 -2.05
N SER A 617 -14.40 -35.61 -3.21
CA SER A 617 -13.96 -34.96 -4.45
C SER A 617 -15.11 -34.26 -5.19
N LYS A 618 -16.34 -34.47 -4.72
CA LYS A 618 -17.60 -33.93 -5.25
C LYS A 618 -18.64 -33.94 -4.12
N ASP A 619 -19.73 -33.19 -4.27
CA ASP A 619 -20.93 -33.36 -3.43
C ASP A 619 -21.29 -34.84 -3.29
N THR A 620 -21.72 -35.25 -2.10
CA THR A 620 -21.83 -36.67 -1.74
C THR A 620 -23.06 -36.93 -0.89
N ILE A 621 -23.81 -38.00 -1.19
CA ILE A 621 -24.86 -38.55 -0.34
C ILE A 621 -24.31 -39.81 0.32
N ILE A 622 -24.29 -39.82 1.64
CA ILE A 622 -23.96 -40.98 2.46
C ILE A 622 -25.26 -41.70 2.82
N VAL A 623 -25.35 -42.99 2.50
CA VAL A 623 -26.47 -43.85 2.91
C VAL A 623 -25.92 -44.96 3.81
N GLY A 624 -26.33 -44.97 5.08
CA GLY A 624 -25.86 -45.93 6.08
C GLY A 624 -24.99 -45.30 7.18
N GLY A 625 -24.94 -45.96 8.35
CA GLY A 625 -24.30 -45.43 9.56
C GLY A 625 -22.78 -45.68 9.66
N PRO A 626 -22.11 -45.06 10.65
CA PRO A 626 -20.65 -45.02 10.74
C PRO A 626 -20.00 -46.35 11.12
N GLU A 627 -20.72 -47.30 11.75
CA GLU A 627 -20.14 -48.60 12.09
C GLU A 627 -19.82 -49.45 10.85
N SER A 628 -20.55 -49.21 9.74
CA SER A 628 -20.44 -50.00 8.51
C SER A 628 -19.90 -49.22 7.31
N ASP A 629 -19.87 -47.88 7.35
CA ASP A 629 -19.31 -47.02 6.31
C ASP A 629 -18.09 -46.24 6.83
N GLY A 630 -16.90 -46.58 6.34
CA GLY A 630 -15.64 -45.93 6.74
C GLY A 630 -15.53 -44.45 6.35
N PHE A 631 -16.32 -43.97 5.38
CA PHE A 631 -16.46 -42.54 5.09
C PHE A 631 -17.39 -41.86 6.08
N ALA A 632 -18.52 -42.49 6.40
CA ALA A 632 -19.45 -41.98 7.41
C ALA A 632 -18.78 -41.88 8.79
N ASP A 633 -17.99 -42.88 9.21
CA ASP A 633 -17.21 -42.84 10.46
C ASP A 633 -16.26 -41.63 10.52
N ARG A 634 -15.56 -41.36 9.42
CA ARG A 634 -14.58 -40.27 9.33
C ARG A 634 -15.21 -38.89 9.51
N TYR A 635 -16.41 -38.68 8.97
CA TYR A 635 -17.07 -37.37 8.95
C TYR A 635 -18.25 -37.24 9.92
N ASN A 636 -18.61 -38.29 10.68
CA ASN A 636 -19.76 -38.29 11.60
C ASN A 636 -19.74 -37.11 12.59
N ASN A 637 -18.55 -36.69 13.03
CA ASN A 637 -18.37 -35.60 14.00
C ASN A 637 -18.53 -34.18 13.40
N GLU A 638 -18.53 -34.05 12.07
CA GLU A 638 -18.72 -32.76 11.37
C GLU A 638 -20.21 -32.39 11.24
N PHE A 639 -21.09 -33.35 11.51
CA PHE A 639 -22.54 -33.19 11.43
C PHE A 639 -23.15 -32.84 12.80
N GLU A 640 -24.24 -32.08 12.80
CA GLU A 640 -24.91 -31.60 14.02
C GLU A 640 -25.44 -32.76 14.87
N ILE A 641 -25.97 -33.81 14.24
CA ILE A 641 -26.35 -35.04 14.92
C ILE A 641 -25.35 -36.16 14.60
N GLN A 642 -24.63 -36.60 15.62
CA GLN A 642 -23.78 -37.80 15.53
C GLN A 642 -24.64 -39.06 15.60
N ILE A 643 -24.57 -39.88 14.55
CA ILE A 643 -25.36 -41.11 14.44
C ILE A 643 -24.53 -42.25 15.03
N THR A 644 -25.17 -43.12 15.83
CA THR A 644 -24.59 -44.32 16.44
C THR A 644 -25.61 -45.46 16.37
N ASN A 645 -25.26 -46.67 16.80
CA ASN A 645 -26.25 -47.75 16.86
C ASN A 645 -27.32 -47.55 17.94
N GLU A 646 -27.11 -46.60 18.87
CA GLU A 646 -28.05 -46.28 19.94
C GLU A 646 -28.83 -44.98 19.73
N TYR A 647 -28.31 -44.06 18.90
CA TYR A 647 -28.87 -42.73 18.66
C TYR A 647 -29.00 -42.46 17.14
N PRO A 648 -30.16 -42.03 16.61
CA PRO A 648 -31.28 -41.31 17.27
C PRO A 648 -32.30 -42.16 18.04
N GLY A 649 -32.21 -43.49 18.02
CA GLY A 649 -33.08 -44.42 18.75
C GLY A 649 -33.71 -45.51 17.87
N GLU A 650 -34.38 -46.48 18.48
CA GLU A 650 -34.98 -47.61 17.75
C GLU A 650 -35.94 -47.13 16.63
N ASN A 651 -35.77 -47.67 15.42
CA ASN A 651 -36.49 -47.32 14.20
C ASN A 651 -36.38 -45.85 13.77
N ARG A 652 -35.39 -45.11 14.24
CA ARG A 652 -35.19 -43.68 13.93
C ARG A 652 -34.00 -43.43 13.02
N GLY A 653 -34.18 -42.50 12.08
CA GLY A 653 -33.15 -42.05 11.15
C GLY A 653 -33.07 -40.53 11.07
N VAL A 654 -31.94 -40.04 10.58
CA VAL A 654 -31.63 -38.62 10.45
C VAL A 654 -31.29 -38.31 8.99
N ILE A 655 -31.80 -37.17 8.50
CA ILE A 655 -31.39 -36.52 7.27
C ILE A 655 -30.75 -35.19 7.64
N GLN A 656 -29.50 -34.97 7.25
CA GLN A 656 -28.81 -33.71 7.53
C GLN A 656 -27.84 -33.35 6.40
N VAL A 657 -27.60 -32.06 6.23
CA VAL A 657 -26.77 -31.53 5.13
C VAL A 657 -25.70 -30.62 5.73
N GLN A 658 -24.45 -30.85 5.37
CA GLN A 658 -23.31 -30.08 5.86
C GLN A 658 -22.35 -29.78 4.70
N THR A 659 -21.73 -28.60 4.73
CA THR A 659 -20.61 -28.28 3.82
C THR A 659 -19.30 -28.68 4.47
N ILE A 660 -18.53 -29.55 3.82
CA ILE A 660 -17.23 -30.03 4.28
C ILE A 660 -16.13 -29.45 3.38
N GLU A 661 -15.14 -28.81 3.98
CA GLU A 661 -14.01 -28.20 3.27
C GLU A 661 -12.80 -29.17 3.20
N VAL A 662 -12.34 -29.46 1.98
CA VAL A 662 -11.18 -30.32 1.74
C VAL A 662 -10.03 -29.49 1.21
N ARG A 663 -8.84 -29.68 1.80
CA ARG A 663 -7.60 -29.03 1.35
C ARG A 663 -6.92 -29.85 0.26
N ASP A 664 -6.77 -29.25 -0.93
CA ASP A 664 -6.04 -29.79 -2.06
C ASP A 664 -4.85 -28.85 -2.38
N GLY A 665 -3.68 -29.17 -1.80
CA GLY A 665 -2.52 -28.28 -1.81
C GLY A 665 -2.75 -26.98 -1.03
N ASN A 666 -2.72 -25.83 -1.73
CA ASN A 666 -2.99 -24.50 -1.17
C ASN A 666 -4.45 -24.04 -1.36
N ILE A 667 -5.30 -24.87 -1.97
CA ILE A 667 -6.69 -24.52 -2.30
C ILE A 667 -7.63 -25.25 -1.35
N ILE A 668 -8.60 -24.54 -0.78
CA ILE A 668 -9.69 -25.09 0.01
C ILE A 668 -10.91 -25.25 -0.91
N LYS A 669 -11.47 -26.46 -1.03
CA LYS A 669 -12.65 -26.75 -1.84
C LYS A 669 -13.82 -27.18 -0.94
N PRO A 670 -14.94 -26.45 -0.93
CA PRO A 670 -16.13 -26.86 -0.19
C PRO A 670 -16.96 -27.87 -0.99
N TYR A 671 -17.46 -28.92 -0.33
CA TYR A 671 -18.37 -29.92 -0.90
C TYR A 671 -19.60 -30.10 -0.01
N GLN A 672 -20.79 -30.17 -0.60
CA GLN A 672 -22.02 -30.43 0.13
C GLN A 672 -22.17 -31.94 0.37
N VAL A 673 -22.35 -32.33 1.63
CA VAL A 673 -22.55 -33.73 2.02
C VAL A 673 -23.92 -33.88 2.68
N ILE A 674 -24.74 -34.78 2.11
CA ILE A 674 -26.06 -35.15 2.61
C ILE A 674 -25.92 -36.49 3.32
N TYR A 675 -26.28 -36.56 4.59
CA TYR A 675 -26.14 -37.76 5.39
C TYR A 675 -27.50 -38.34 5.75
N ILE A 676 -27.76 -39.57 5.29
CA ILE A 676 -29.00 -40.31 5.48
C ILE A 676 -28.66 -41.62 6.20
N ALA A 677 -28.89 -41.66 7.52
CA ALA A 677 -28.61 -42.85 8.31
C ALA A 677 -29.46 -42.90 9.58
N GLY A 678 -29.66 -44.10 10.13
CA GLY A 678 -30.30 -44.31 11.41
C GLY A 678 -29.51 -45.23 12.32
N SER A 679 -29.98 -45.35 13.56
CA SER A 679 -29.39 -46.24 14.57
C SER A 679 -29.62 -47.71 14.28
N ASP A 680 -30.57 -48.02 13.41
CA ASP A 680 -30.79 -49.34 12.85
C ASP A 680 -31.25 -49.25 11.38
N ARG A 681 -31.42 -50.42 10.75
CA ARG A 681 -31.80 -50.52 9.33
C ARG A 681 -33.18 -49.92 9.03
N PHE A 682 -34.12 -50.00 9.98
CA PHE A 682 -35.45 -49.43 9.80
C PHE A 682 -35.40 -47.91 9.92
N GLY A 683 -34.53 -47.39 10.78
CA GLY A 683 -34.20 -45.97 10.88
C GLY A 683 -33.59 -45.42 9.59
N THR A 684 -32.56 -46.07 9.04
CA THR A 684 -31.96 -45.67 7.76
C THR A 684 -32.99 -45.68 6.63
N LEU A 685 -33.82 -46.73 6.55
CA LEU A 685 -34.89 -46.82 5.56
C LEU A 685 -35.96 -45.73 5.74
N ALA A 686 -36.30 -45.37 6.98
CA ALA A 686 -37.21 -44.26 7.28
C ALA A 686 -36.68 -42.93 6.77
N ALA A 687 -35.42 -42.62 7.07
CA ALA A 687 -34.76 -41.40 6.61
C ALA A 687 -34.71 -41.35 5.08
N LEU A 688 -34.39 -42.47 4.44
CA LEU A 688 -34.37 -42.58 2.98
C LEU A 688 -35.74 -42.33 2.34
N GLU A 689 -36.78 -43.01 2.81
CA GLU A 689 -38.13 -42.85 2.26
C GLU A 689 -38.66 -41.44 2.47
N TYR A 690 -38.40 -40.83 3.63
CA TYR A 690 -38.78 -39.45 3.86
C TYR A 690 -37.98 -38.47 2.98
N PHE A 691 -36.67 -38.70 2.79
CA PHE A 691 -35.83 -37.88 1.92
C PHE A 691 -36.37 -37.77 0.49
N LYS A 692 -36.90 -38.87 -0.07
CA LYS A 692 -37.52 -38.89 -1.41
C LYS A 692 -38.75 -37.98 -1.52
N THR A 693 -39.41 -37.71 -0.40
CA THR A 693 -40.62 -36.87 -0.32
C THR A 693 -40.34 -35.38 -0.09
N LEU A 694 -39.10 -35.00 0.19
CA LEU A 694 -38.75 -33.60 0.45
C LEU A 694 -38.92 -32.75 -0.81
N ASP A 695 -39.40 -31.51 -0.64
CA ASP A 695 -39.44 -30.53 -1.72
C ASP A 695 -38.12 -29.75 -1.86
N GLU A 696 -37.38 -29.60 -0.75
CA GLU A 696 -36.09 -28.90 -0.64
C GLU A 696 -35.14 -29.63 0.33
N LEU A 697 -33.83 -29.37 0.22
CA LEU A 697 -32.86 -29.89 1.18
C LEU A 697 -33.03 -29.22 2.55
N PRO A 698 -32.93 -29.97 3.66
CA PRO A 698 -33.22 -29.42 4.97
C PRO A 698 -32.11 -28.48 5.43
N LYS A 699 -32.50 -27.38 6.11
CA LYS A 699 -31.58 -26.38 6.66
C LYS A 699 -30.96 -26.78 8.01
N GLY A 700 -31.47 -27.84 8.62
CA GLY A 700 -31.00 -28.45 9.86
C GLY A 700 -31.37 -29.94 9.86
N PRO A 701 -30.96 -30.71 10.88
CA PRO A 701 -31.24 -32.14 10.95
C PRO A 701 -32.75 -32.40 11.00
N ILE A 702 -33.21 -33.38 10.23
CA ILE A 702 -34.56 -33.93 10.36
C ILE A 702 -34.45 -35.34 10.91
N THR A 703 -35.09 -35.60 12.05
CA THR A 703 -35.21 -36.94 12.61
C THR A 703 -36.57 -37.52 12.27
N VAL A 704 -36.59 -38.74 11.76
CA VAL A 704 -37.80 -39.48 11.40
C VAL A 704 -37.85 -40.82 12.11
N GLU A 705 -39.06 -41.36 12.30
CA GLU A 705 -39.30 -42.66 12.93
C GLU A 705 -40.21 -43.52 12.03
N TRP A 706 -39.87 -44.81 11.89
CA TRP A 706 -40.74 -45.80 11.23
C TRP A 706 -41.73 -46.40 12.23
N ASN A 707 -43.03 -46.27 11.98
CA ASN A 707 -44.08 -46.92 12.79
C ASN A 707 -45.11 -47.67 11.93
N ASP A 708 -46.12 -48.28 12.57
CA ASP A 708 -47.15 -49.09 11.92
C ASP A 708 -47.98 -48.34 10.84
N ASN A 709 -47.92 -47.00 10.80
CA ASN A 709 -48.64 -46.15 9.84
C ASN A 709 -47.72 -45.50 8.77
N GLY A 710 -46.41 -45.81 8.76
CA GLY A 710 -45.43 -45.25 7.84
C GLY A 710 -44.41 -44.34 8.53
N VAL A 711 -43.70 -43.54 7.73
CA VAL A 711 -42.64 -42.63 8.22
C VAL A 711 -43.26 -41.35 8.78
N ILE A 712 -42.86 -40.97 9.99
CA ILE A 712 -43.25 -39.71 10.63
C ILE A 712 -42.02 -38.88 11.01
N VAL A 713 -42.11 -37.56 10.91
CA VAL A 713 -41.10 -36.64 11.45
C VAL A 713 -41.28 -36.55 12.96
N VAL A 714 -40.20 -36.72 13.71
CA VAL A 714 -40.21 -36.69 15.18
C VAL A 714 -39.43 -35.52 15.77
N GLU A 715 -38.43 -35.00 15.06
CA GLU A 715 -37.66 -33.82 15.48
C GLU A 715 -37.12 -33.04 14.28
#